data_AF-A0A6N4WVD1-F1
#
_entry.id   AF-A0A6N4WVD1-F1
#
_cell.length_a   1.000
_cell.length_b   1.000
_cell.length_c   1.000
_cell.angle_alpha   90.00
_cell.angle_beta   90.00
_cell.angle_gamma   90.00
#
_symmetry.space_group_name_H-M   'P 1'
#
loop_
_entity.id
_entity.type
_entity.pdbx_description
1 polymer ?
#
loop_
_entity_poly.entity_id
_entity_poly.type
_entity_poly.pdbx_seq_one_letter_code
_entity_poly.pdbx_strand_id
1 'polypeptide(L)'
;MHIKKPRLYLSMLSACACCALLSPLHGDSAIDSFIGADAQSTFKDNWKPKFWAAKGAGPTGTATLQADGLRLVSDAQLAGQPSPGFSLANLSRQSPYIRTDKDLDLTLKVKLSKLDVTPYGTSPAGRLVFGIAAEKSKPAIFAKVGMVRAAGQMTLHLEITAETGDEQTVIVSETFPGKRIGKNTDLTFDIQGETVDFLLKGKSLINGPIKHNVDLGDPSFASYPMKPQLSIYKLFGKKGQAAIIQEFEISGESVRLGDNDIIGDQLGSTAFLAEPVFTVKEALTPEIGEPHTIARGFFGINGNLSGLGSAPWDNEGFSQGMRDVSLGHMRYPAGTIGNYWDWNIGWLEQDIDSSQFLHWTKRLVPQKTRYTLEDFAKGQREVGFEPVFMLNMVTRDLEDQLKQLHRAKAMGMPIQYVELGNEYYFGPGAEPLVHVKFPTPESYAEGANKWAAAIKRDFPEAQVAAVGTAGVSKGTSERRETWNARVAPMLSDDVDAMTMHPYSGIGMFAGRPASGHWGNEAQQQKQRELLQDPAAVQHAILTPTKDWLKVMSQTQMVDKEIWATEFNTNDWFGGVRGTWTQTIALGAAYDGFLRDKRVQMATLHNAVGTALFAAVHPNEDSLAGILPERGLKSDPWSPTACGLASKLFADAGTGRDQATPIDFGAAAGTQFKGIDHNIPMVRGWIFSDSKGEQSTQAIVINFTPEPVTVQSGELAKKFSEAVQTTSQPDRYIATSADVEVTTAKVNDTLTLAPYSFTLLK
;
A
#
# COMPACT_ATOMS: atom_id res chain seq x y z
N MET A 1 60.41 -24.99 29.11
CA MET A 1 60.37 -24.51 27.71
C MET A 1 59.42 -23.30 27.66
N HIS A 2 59.96 -22.16 27.19
CA HIS A 2 59.42 -20.79 27.05
C HIS A 2 57.89 -20.58 27.28
N ILE A 3 57.39 -19.85 28.31
CA ILE A 3 57.44 -18.39 28.66
C ILE A 3 56.88 -17.52 27.49
N LYS A 4 55.79 -16.73 27.56
CA LYS A 4 55.40 -15.65 28.52
C LYS A 4 53.86 -15.37 28.59
N LYS A 5 53.26 -15.67 29.76
CA LYS A 5 52.63 -14.77 30.79
C LYS A 5 52.45 -13.23 30.46
N PRO A 6 51.66 -12.44 31.25
CA PRO A 6 50.22 -12.50 31.64
C PRO A 6 49.57 -11.09 31.94
N ARG A 7 48.39 -11.12 32.61
CA ARG A 7 47.71 -10.13 33.52
C ARG A 7 46.72 -9.12 32.91
N LEU A 8 45.43 -9.05 33.28
CA LEU A 8 44.66 -8.97 34.57
C LEU A 8 44.53 -7.57 35.18
N TYR A 9 43.27 -7.10 35.22
CA TYR A 9 42.47 -6.51 36.33
C TYR A 9 41.60 -5.29 35.93
N LEU A 10 40.29 -5.43 36.27
CA LEU A 10 39.27 -4.51 36.85
C LEU A 10 39.47 -2.97 36.74
N SER A 11 38.45 -2.09 36.75
CA SER A 11 37.02 -2.13 37.08
C SER A 11 36.38 -0.72 36.82
N MET A 12 35.08 -0.70 36.52
CA MET A 12 34.02 0.28 36.92
C MET A 12 34.27 1.82 36.94
N LEU A 13 33.39 2.58 36.25
CA LEU A 13 32.38 3.56 36.77
C LEU A 13 32.13 4.77 35.83
N SER A 14 30.83 5.07 35.58
CA SER A 14 30.15 6.39 35.38
C SER A 14 30.67 7.40 34.33
N ALA A 15 29.94 8.29 33.65
CA ALA A 15 28.53 8.68 33.49
C ALA A 15 28.50 9.86 32.47
N CYS A 16 27.31 10.22 31.96
CA CYS A 16 26.92 11.50 31.29
C CYS A 16 27.56 11.87 29.93
N ALA A 17 26.84 12.12 28.82
CA ALA A 17 25.67 12.97 28.47
C ALA A 17 26.10 14.27 27.75
N CYS A 18 25.40 14.58 26.64
CA CYS A 18 25.36 15.85 25.86
C CYS A 18 26.64 16.23 25.07
N CYS A 19 26.64 16.92 23.92
CA CYS A 19 25.66 17.76 23.23
C CYS A 19 25.95 17.77 21.71
N ALA A 20 24.99 18.29 20.95
CA ALA A 20 25.03 18.52 19.51
C ALA A 20 25.94 19.69 19.06
N LEU A 21 26.13 19.73 17.72
CA LEU A 21 26.38 20.89 16.82
C LEU A 21 27.81 21.17 16.27
N LEU A 22 27.82 21.29 14.93
CA LEU A 22 28.70 22.00 13.98
C LEU A 22 29.85 21.24 13.26
N SER A 23 29.62 21.07 11.96
CA SER A 23 30.44 20.62 10.82
C SER A 23 31.65 21.54 10.53
N PRO A 24 32.35 21.45 9.36
CA PRO A 24 32.79 20.31 8.53
C PRO A 24 34.33 20.37 8.32
N LEU A 25 34.99 19.35 7.74
CA LEU A 25 36.15 19.48 6.83
C LEU A 25 36.76 18.11 6.48
N HIS A 26 36.54 17.72 5.22
CA HIS A 26 37.49 17.24 4.21
C HIS A 26 38.57 16.20 4.55
N GLY A 27 38.60 15.18 3.68
CA GLY A 27 39.67 14.20 3.51
C GLY A 27 39.37 13.30 2.31
N ASP A 28 39.52 13.87 1.12
CA ASP A 28 39.39 13.24 -0.20
C ASP A 28 40.27 11.99 -0.39
N SER A 29 39.77 11.03 -1.17
CA SER A 29 40.57 10.45 -2.26
C SER A 29 39.70 9.86 -3.38
N ALA A 30 39.88 10.45 -4.56
CA ALA A 30 39.69 9.93 -5.92
C ALA A 30 38.27 9.95 -6.54
N ILE A 31 37.87 11.15 -6.93
CA ILE A 31 37.18 11.41 -8.21
C ILE A 31 38.20 11.23 -9.33
N ASP A 32 37.86 10.46 -10.35
CA ASP A 32 38.25 10.78 -11.73
C ASP A 32 37.15 10.34 -12.72
N SER A 33 36.50 11.37 -13.28
CA SER A 33 35.87 11.46 -14.61
C SER A 33 34.96 10.34 -15.12
N PHE A 34 33.66 10.64 -15.24
CA PHE A 34 32.98 10.59 -16.54
C PHE A 34 31.94 11.73 -16.60
N ILE A 35 32.37 12.84 -17.20
CA ILE A 35 31.50 13.89 -17.74
C ILE A 35 30.90 13.35 -19.04
N GLY A 36 29.60 13.57 -19.23
CA GLY A 36 28.96 13.60 -20.54
C GLY A 36 28.59 12.25 -21.13
N ALA A 37 27.33 11.88 -21.00
CA ALA A 37 26.64 11.28 -22.14
C ALA A 37 25.45 12.19 -22.44
N ASP A 38 25.68 13.19 -23.29
CA ASP A 38 24.67 13.51 -24.28
C ASP A 38 24.26 12.18 -24.91
N ALA A 39 23.03 11.74 -24.68
CA ALA A 39 22.46 10.67 -25.48
C ALA A 39 22.15 11.25 -26.87
N GLN A 40 23.19 11.52 -27.66
CA GLN A 40 23.04 11.54 -29.10
C GLN A 40 22.86 10.09 -29.54
N SER A 41 21.63 9.75 -29.89
CA SER A 41 21.31 8.52 -30.62
C SER A 41 22.05 8.56 -31.96
N THR A 42 23.17 7.84 -32.07
CA THR A 42 23.77 7.51 -33.36
C THR A 42 23.12 6.23 -33.85
N PHE A 43 22.18 6.36 -34.78
CA PHE A 43 21.72 5.25 -35.59
C PHE A 43 22.92 4.79 -36.43
N LYS A 44 23.31 3.51 -36.33
CA LYS A 44 24.26 2.95 -37.30
C LYS A 44 23.61 3.02 -38.69
N ASP A 45 24.36 3.60 -39.62
CA ASP A 45 23.94 3.87 -41.00
C ASP A 45 23.26 2.67 -41.67
N ASN A 46 22.13 2.98 -42.32
CA ASN A 46 21.33 2.24 -43.31
C ASN A 46 19.88 1.90 -42.94
N TRP A 47 19.38 2.29 -41.77
CA TRP A 47 17.95 2.14 -41.46
C TRP A 47 17.17 3.42 -41.82
N LYS A 48 16.25 3.32 -42.80
CA LYS A 48 15.28 4.38 -43.13
C LYS A 48 13.87 3.87 -42.77
N PRO A 49 13.36 4.13 -41.54
CA PRO A 49 12.01 3.73 -41.19
C PRO A 49 10.99 4.41 -42.13
N LYS A 50 10.09 3.63 -42.72
CA LYS A 50 8.94 4.15 -43.46
C LYS A 50 7.72 4.10 -42.55
N PHE A 51 7.24 5.27 -42.15
CA PHE A 51 5.99 5.40 -41.40
C PHE A 51 4.81 5.34 -42.36
N TRP A 52 3.82 4.49 -42.08
CA TRP A 52 2.56 4.43 -42.83
C TRP A 52 1.39 4.64 -41.88
N ALA A 53 0.47 5.52 -42.25
CA ALA A 53 -0.88 5.47 -41.73
C ALA A 53 -1.61 4.30 -42.42
N ALA A 54 -2.24 3.41 -41.66
CA ALA A 54 -3.04 2.33 -42.23
C ALA A 54 -4.15 2.93 -43.11
N LYS A 55 -4.09 2.73 -44.43
CA LYS A 55 -5.15 3.19 -45.34
C LYS A 55 -6.44 2.43 -45.01
N GLY A 56 -7.41 3.14 -44.41
CA GLY A 56 -8.77 2.64 -44.18
C GLY A 56 -9.23 2.54 -42.72
N ALA A 57 -8.37 2.85 -41.73
CA ALA A 57 -8.83 2.96 -40.34
C ALA A 57 -9.56 4.29 -40.12
N GLY A 58 -10.72 4.24 -39.45
CA GLY A 58 -11.49 5.41 -39.02
C GLY A 58 -10.75 6.26 -37.98
N PRO A 59 -11.43 7.11 -37.16
CA PRO A 59 -10.81 8.18 -36.36
C PRO A 59 -9.87 7.75 -35.21
N THR A 60 -9.37 6.51 -35.23
CA THR A 60 -8.39 5.90 -34.34
C THR A 60 -7.12 5.58 -35.13
N GLY A 61 -6.12 6.45 -35.11
CA GLY A 61 -4.87 6.25 -35.86
C GLY A 61 -3.89 5.34 -35.12
N THR A 62 -3.61 4.15 -35.66
CA THR A 62 -2.56 3.23 -35.20
C THR A 62 -1.19 3.61 -35.81
N ALA A 63 -0.12 3.64 -35.02
CA ALA A 63 1.24 3.80 -35.55
C ALA A 63 1.83 2.42 -35.86
N THR A 64 2.23 2.21 -37.12
CA THR A 64 2.82 0.93 -37.59
C THR A 64 4.26 1.16 -38.03
N LEU A 65 5.17 0.35 -37.49
CA LEU A 65 6.54 0.23 -38.00
C LEU A 65 6.64 -1.07 -38.79
N GLN A 66 7.13 -1.00 -40.04
CA GLN A 66 7.25 -2.15 -40.92
C GLN A 66 8.71 -2.33 -41.37
N ALA A 67 9.24 -3.52 -41.13
CA ALA A 67 10.47 -4.04 -41.74
C ALA A 67 10.14 -5.41 -42.37
N ASP A 68 10.95 -5.87 -43.33
CA ASP A 68 10.68 -7.09 -44.12
C ASP A 68 10.18 -8.27 -43.25
N GLY A 69 8.87 -8.57 -43.35
CA GLY A 69 8.20 -9.69 -42.65
C GLY A 69 7.63 -9.40 -41.25
N LEU A 70 8.02 -8.30 -40.59
CA LEU A 70 7.64 -7.98 -39.19
C LEU A 70 6.87 -6.65 -39.10
N ARG A 71 5.70 -6.64 -38.44
CA ARG A 71 4.96 -5.41 -38.10
C ARG A 71 4.89 -5.21 -36.59
N LEU A 72 5.42 -4.09 -36.13
CA LEU A 72 5.23 -3.60 -34.76
C LEU A 72 4.06 -2.61 -34.75
N VAL A 73 3.05 -2.90 -33.94
CA VAL A 73 1.82 -2.10 -33.85
C VAL A 73 1.68 -1.56 -32.43
N SER A 74 1.49 -0.25 -32.30
CA SER A 74 1.05 0.35 -31.04
C SER A 74 -0.43 0.76 -31.14
N ASP A 75 -1.24 0.32 -30.20
CA ASP A 75 -2.63 0.76 -30.10
C ASP A 75 -2.67 2.14 -29.43
N ALA A 76 -2.78 3.18 -30.26
CA ALA A 76 -3.15 4.51 -29.79
C ALA A 76 -4.61 4.81 -30.16
N GLN A 77 -5.41 5.12 -29.14
CA GLN A 77 -6.63 5.90 -29.26
C GLN A 77 -6.43 7.20 -28.47
N LEU A 78 -6.19 8.30 -29.18
CA LEU A 78 -6.57 9.65 -28.75
C LEU A 78 -7.11 10.33 -30.00
N ALA A 79 -8.43 10.54 -30.07
CA ALA A 79 -9.03 11.32 -31.13
C ALA A 79 -8.53 12.77 -31.02
N GLY A 80 -7.83 13.26 -32.05
CA GLY A 80 -7.53 14.69 -32.21
C GLY A 80 -6.13 15.18 -31.81
N GLN A 81 -5.15 14.31 -31.59
CA GLN A 81 -3.75 14.73 -31.38
C GLN A 81 -2.82 14.05 -32.43
N PRO A 82 -1.76 14.71 -32.92
CA PRO A 82 -0.80 14.08 -33.83
C PRO A 82 -0.12 12.89 -33.14
N SER A 83 -0.07 11.73 -33.82
CA SER A 83 0.52 10.50 -33.28
C SER A 83 1.96 10.74 -32.78
N PRO A 84 2.26 10.52 -31.49
CA PRO A 84 3.63 10.55 -31.02
C PRO A 84 4.33 9.28 -31.51
N GLY A 85 5.45 9.44 -32.23
CA GLY A 85 6.22 8.32 -32.74
C GLY A 85 6.73 7.36 -31.67
N PHE A 86 7.29 6.23 -32.11
CA PHE A 86 7.95 5.25 -31.25
C PHE A 86 9.17 5.88 -30.54
N SER A 87 9.02 6.28 -29.27
CA SER A 87 10.11 6.73 -28.41
C SER A 87 10.18 5.87 -27.14
N LEU A 88 11.37 5.82 -26.51
CA LEU A 88 11.71 4.99 -25.35
C LEU A 88 10.71 5.08 -24.18
N ALA A 89 10.02 6.22 -24.02
CA ALA A 89 9.06 6.45 -22.94
C ALA A 89 7.68 5.82 -23.19
N ASN A 90 7.33 5.55 -24.45
CA ASN A 90 6.04 4.95 -24.82
C ASN A 90 6.09 3.41 -24.83
N LEU A 91 7.25 2.82 -25.14
CA LEU A 91 7.47 1.37 -25.15
C LEU A 91 7.51 0.74 -23.75
N SER A 92 7.86 1.50 -22.71
CA SER A 92 7.83 1.03 -21.32
C SER A 92 6.44 1.08 -20.67
N ARG A 93 5.45 1.70 -21.34
CA ARG A 93 4.08 1.90 -20.82
C ARG A 93 3.00 1.08 -21.53
N GLN A 94 3.29 0.47 -22.67
CA GLN A 94 2.37 -0.44 -23.39
C GLN A 94 3.09 -1.76 -23.71
N SER A 95 2.43 -2.92 -23.51
CA SER A 95 2.99 -4.20 -23.97
C SER A 95 3.08 -4.19 -25.49
N PRO A 96 4.27 -4.32 -26.10
CA PRO A 96 4.37 -4.40 -27.55
C PRO A 96 3.74 -5.70 -28.03
N TYR A 97 3.08 -5.63 -29.18
CA TYR A 97 2.54 -6.80 -29.83
C TYR A 97 3.08 -6.94 -31.24
N ILE A 98 3.45 -8.17 -31.59
CA ILE A 98 3.96 -8.53 -32.90
C ILE A 98 2.77 -9.00 -33.75
N ARG A 99 2.64 -8.48 -34.97
CA ARG A 99 1.82 -9.08 -36.02
C ARG A 99 2.72 -9.42 -37.20
N THR A 100 2.55 -10.60 -37.78
CA THR A 100 3.29 -11.00 -38.98
C THR A 100 2.32 -11.21 -40.13
N ASP A 101 2.83 -11.05 -41.35
CA ASP A 101 2.06 -11.36 -42.57
C ASP A 101 2.58 -12.64 -43.27
N LYS A 102 3.67 -13.24 -42.77
CA LYS A 102 4.42 -14.40 -43.30
C LYS A 102 5.26 -15.08 -42.19
N ASP A 103 5.94 -16.18 -42.54
CA ASP A 103 6.89 -16.96 -41.72
C ASP A 103 7.67 -16.08 -40.73
N LEU A 104 7.53 -16.36 -39.43
CA LEU A 104 8.12 -15.56 -38.35
C LEU A 104 9.55 -16.02 -38.07
N ASP A 105 10.52 -15.14 -38.32
CA ASP A 105 11.88 -15.23 -37.76
C ASP A 105 11.98 -14.26 -36.57
N LEU A 106 12.15 -14.80 -35.37
CA LEU A 106 12.24 -14.07 -34.10
C LEU A 106 13.41 -14.54 -33.26
N THR A 107 14.31 -13.62 -32.93
CA THR A 107 15.34 -13.84 -31.91
C THR A 107 14.96 -13.13 -30.61
N LEU A 108 14.84 -13.88 -29.51
CA LEU A 108 14.74 -13.35 -28.15
C LEU A 108 16.07 -13.54 -27.44
N LYS A 109 16.74 -12.43 -27.11
CA LYS A 109 18.05 -12.48 -26.47
C LYS A 109 18.04 -11.74 -25.14
N VAL A 110 18.60 -12.37 -24.12
CA VAL A 110 18.62 -11.87 -22.76
C VAL A 110 20.02 -11.94 -22.20
N LYS A 111 20.48 -10.81 -21.68
CA LYS A 111 21.77 -10.70 -21.00
C LYS A 111 21.55 -10.64 -19.49
N LEU A 112 22.10 -11.63 -18.78
CA LEU A 112 21.99 -11.70 -17.32
C LEU A 112 23.25 -11.14 -16.67
N SER A 113 23.14 -10.10 -15.82
CA SER A 113 24.28 -9.65 -14.99
C SER A 113 24.61 -10.64 -13.88
N LYS A 114 23.58 -11.28 -13.31
CA LYS A 114 23.74 -12.18 -12.17
C LYS A 114 22.60 -13.20 -12.09
N LEU A 115 22.94 -14.46 -11.87
CA LEU A 115 21.99 -15.51 -11.55
C LEU A 115 22.59 -16.43 -10.47
N ASP A 116 22.05 -16.37 -9.24
CA ASP A 116 22.41 -17.31 -8.16
C ASP A 116 21.36 -18.41 -8.08
N VAL A 117 21.63 -19.55 -8.73
CA VAL A 117 20.72 -20.69 -8.76
C VAL A 117 21.18 -21.73 -7.73
N THR A 118 20.26 -22.16 -6.84
CA THR A 118 20.51 -23.20 -5.84
C THR A 118 20.18 -24.59 -6.43
N PRO A 119 20.83 -25.69 -6.03
CA PRO A 119 20.57 -27.04 -6.58
C PRO A 119 19.11 -27.53 -6.47
N TYR A 120 18.54 -28.05 -7.57
CA TYR A 120 17.17 -28.61 -7.66
C TYR A 120 17.07 -30.13 -7.38
N GLY A 121 16.02 -30.51 -6.65
CA GLY A 121 15.31 -31.81 -6.67
C GLY A 121 13.82 -31.57 -7.02
N THR A 122 12.96 -32.60 -7.02
CA THR A 122 11.75 -32.76 -7.87
C THR A 122 10.60 -31.72 -7.88
N SER A 123 10.65 -30.56 -7.19
CA SER A 123 9.90 -29.29 -7.48
C SER A 123 9.88 -28.31 -6.30
N PRO A 124 9.68 -26.99 -6.49
CA PRO A 124 10.18 -26.10 -7.54
C PRO A 124 11.20 -25.09 -6.97
N ALA A 125 12.30 -24.88 -7.69
CA ALA A 125 13.33 -23.94 -7.29
C ALA A 125 13.96 -23.30 -8.55
N GLY A 126 13.48 -22.11 -8.94
CA GLY A 126 14.11 -21.17 -9.88
C GLY A 126 14.07 -21.55 -11.37
N ARG A 127 13.30 -20.82 -12.17
CA ARG A 127 13.26 -21.00 -13.63
C ARG A 127 13.19 -19.66 -14.36
N LEU A 128 13.87 -19.57 -15.51
CA LEU A 128 13.67 -18.54 -16.52
C LEU A 128 12.82 -19.15 -17.64
N VAL A 129 11.72 -18.48 -17.99
CA VAL A 129 10.86 -18.89 -19.12
C VAL A 129 10.93 -17.82 -20.19
N PHE A 130 11.30 -18.21 -21.40
CA PHE A 130 11.39 -17.39 -22.61
C PHE A 130 10.35 -17.87 -23.60
N GLY A 131 9.64 -16.98 -24.31
CA GLY A 131 8.82 -17.44 -25.42
C GLY A 131 7.81 -16.42 -25.93
N ILE A 132 6.89 -16.89 -26.76
CA ILE A 132 5.79 -16.10 -27.30
C ILE A 132 4.48 -16.81 -26.98
N ALA A 133 3.47 -16.06 -26.55
CA ALA A 133 2.10 -16.54 -26.44
C ALA A 133 1.11 -15.57 -27.09
N ALA A 134 0.05 -16.12 -27.69
CA ALA A 134 -1.14 -15.35 -28.00
C ALA A 134 -1.87 -14.93 -26.71
N GLU A 135 -2.48 -13.74 -26.68
CA GLU A 135 -3.09 -13.11 -25.49
C GLU A 135 -4.18 -13.95 -24.79
N LYS A 136 -4.70 -15.01 -25.44
CA LYS A 136 -5.68 -15.96 -24.88
C LYS A 136 -5.17 -17.41 -24.79
N SER A 137 -3.87 -17.55 -24.55
CA SER A 137 -3.11 -18.70 -24.02
C SER A 137 -2.62 -19.81 -24.97
N LYS A 138 -3.14 -20.03 -26.18
CA LYS A 138 -2.52 -20.96 -27.16
C LYS A 138 -2.85 -20.50 -28.59
N PRO A 139 -1.96 -20.69 -29.58
CA PRO A 139 -0.67 -21.38 -29.55
C PRO A 139 0.48 -20.59 -28.90
N ALA A 140 1.52 -21.31 -28.44
CA ALA A 140 2.69 -20.74 -27.79
C ALA A 140 3.96 -21.61 -27.95
N ILE A 141 5.15 -21.00 -27.87
CA ILE A 141 6.44 -21.70 -27.84
C ILE A 141 7.27 -21.09 -26.72
N PHE A 142 7.78 -21.93 -25.82
CA PHE A 142 8.60 -21.48 -24.69
C PHE A 142 9.85 -22.33 -24.47
N ALA A 143 10.94 -21.70 -24.04
CA ALA A 143 12.09 -22.35 -23.42
C ALA A 143 12.10 -22.07 -21.92
N LYS A 144 12.14 -23.12 -21.10
CA LYS A 144 12.33 -23.09 -19.66
C LYS A 144 13.76 -23.53 -19.37
N VAL A 145 14.53 -22.71 -18.65
CA VAL A 145 15.92 -23.02 -18.29
C VAL A 145 16.16 -22.78 -16.80
N GLY A 146 16.90 -23.68 -16.17
CA GLY A 146 17.24 -23.64 -14.74
C GLY A 146 18.42 -24.54 -14.39
N MET A 147 18.89 -24.49 -13.15
CA MET A 147 19.97 -25.38 -12.67
C MET A 147 19.38 -26.52 -11.84
N VAL A 148 19.82 -27.75 -12.08
CA VAL A 148 19.41 -28.94 -11.33
C VAL A 148 20.55 -29.66 -10.64
N ARG A 149 20.25 -30.36 -9.53
CA ARG A 149 21.24 -31.21 -8.84
C ARG A 149 21.08 -32.65 -9.29
N ALA A 150 21.97 -33.13 -10.14
CA ALA A 150 22.04 -34.53 -10.54
C ALA A 150 23.33 -35.16 -10.01
N ALA A 151 23.22 -36.30 -9.31
CA ALA A 151 24.36 -37.06 -8.77
C ALA A 151 25.40 -36.21 -7.97
N GLY A 152 24.92 -35.25 -7.18
CA GLY A 152 25.78 -34.39 -6.35
C GLY A 152 26.43 -33.22 -7.11
N GLN A 153 26.26 -33.11 -8.42
CA GLN A 153 26.75 -32.01 -9.25
C GLN A 153 25.63 -31.07 -9.69
N MET A 154 26.00 -29.81 -9.94
CA MET A 154 25.12 -28.79 -10.50
C MET A 154 25.19 -28.83 -12.02
N THR A 155 24.05 -29.05 -12.66
CA THR A 155 23.91 -29.18 -14.12
C THR A 155 22.83 -28.22 -14.64
N LEU A 156 22.97 -27.76 -15.88
CA LEU A 156 21.96 -26.93 -16.53
C LEU A 156 20.85 -27.82 -17.08
N HIS A 157 19.59 -27.47 -16.86
CA HIS A 157 18.43 -28.12 -17.47
C HIS A 157 17.71 -27.14 -18.40
N LEU A 158 17.37 -27.61 -19.60
CA LEU A 158 16.62 -26.89 -20.61
C LEU A 158 15.43 -27.74 -21.04
N GLU A 159 14.24 -27.15 -21.00
CA GLU A 159 13.03 -27.72 -21.55
C GLU A 159 12.42 -26.73 -22.56
N ILE A 160 12.24 -27.14 -23.81
CA ILE A 160 11.53 -26.33 -24.82
C ILE A 160 10.19 -27.00 -25.07
N THR A 161 9.10 -26.24 -24.92
CA THR A 161 7.73 -26.72 -25.11
C THR A 161 7.00 -25.90 -26.15
N ALA A 162 6.27 -26.58 -27.01
CA ALA A 162 5.26 -26.01 -27.89
C ALA A 162 3.87 -26.30 -27.33
N GLU A 163 2.95 -25.36 -27.43
CA GLU A 163 1.56 -25.51 -27.05
C GLU A 163 0.66 -25.13 -28.24
N THR A 164 -0.27 -26.01 -28.61
CA THR A 164 -1.24 -25.82 -29.69
C THR A 164 -2.60 -26.37 -29.25
N GLY A 165 -3.66 -25.55 -29.35
CA GLY A 165 -5.01 -26.01 -28.97
C GLY A 165 -5.13 -26.26 -27.47
N ASP A 166 -5.20 -27.52 -27.02
CA ASP A 166 -5.06 -27.89 -25.59
C ASP A 166 -3.80 -28.71 -25.30
N GLU A 167 -3.06 -29.08 -26.34
CA GLU A 167 -1.91 -29.99 -26.25
C GLU A 167 -0.62 -29.22 -25.95
N GLN A 168 0.23 -29.81 -25.11
CA GLN A 168 1.58 -29.35 -24.84
C GLN A 168 2.56 -30.45 -25.28
N THR A 169 3.45 -30.11 -26.21
CA THR A 169 4.50 -30.99 -26.70
C THR A 169 5.85 -30.51 -26.18
N VAL A 170 6.58 -31.38 -25.49
CA VAL A 170 7.98 -31.13 -25.12
C VAL A 170 8.86 -31.44 -26.33
N ILE A 171 9.45 -30.40 -26.92
CA ILE A 171 10.34 -30.50 -28.09
C ILE A 171 11.74 -30.93 -27.64
N VAL A 172 12.21 -30.36 -26.54
CA VAL A 172 13.51 -30.67 -25.94
C VAL A 172 13.33 -30.77 -24.44
N SER A 173 13.95 -31.76 -23.80
CA SER A 173 14.15 -31.80 -22.36
C SER A 173 15.48 -32.47 -22.07
N GLU A 174 16.52 -31.66 -21.87
CA GLU A 174 17.89 -32.14 -21.74
C GLU A 174 18.58 -31.53 -20.53
N THR A 175 19.56 -32.28 -20.01
CA THR A 175 20.42 -31.83 -18.92
C THR A 175 21.86 -31.85 -19.38
N PHE A 176 22.56 -30.73 -19.21
CA PHE A 176 23.92 -30.53 -19.68
C PHE A 176 24.90 -30.54 -18.50
N PRO A 177 25.72 -31.60 -18.34
CA PRO A 177 26.72 -31.68 -17.29
C PRO A 177 27.81 -30.61 -17.45
N GLY A 178 28.26 -30.05 -16.33
CA GLY A 178 29.36 -29.06 -16.31
C GLY A 178 29.02 -27.67 -16.88
N LYS A 179 27.84 -27.47 -17.45
CA LYS A 179 27.34 -26.14 -17.87
C LYS A 179 26.66 -25.45 -16.68
N ARG A 180 26.96 -24.17 -16.49
CA ARG A 180 26.35 -23.32 -15.45
C ARG A 180 25.96 -21.97 -16.04
N ILE A 181 24.82 -21.42 -15.62
CA ILE A 181 24.50 -20.01 -15.86
C ILE A 181 25.14 -19.19 -14.75
N GLY A 182 26.04 -18.29 -15.10
CA GLY A 182 26.76 -17.41 -14.17
C GLY A 182 26.52 -15.93 -14.44
N LYS A 183 27.21 -15.06 -13.72
CA LYS A 183 27.23 -13.62 -14.00
C LYS A 183 27.64 -13.33 -15.46
N ASN A 184 27.03 -12.32 -16.07
CA ASN A 184 27.28 -11.87 -17.45
C ASN A 184 27.16 -13.00 -18.48
N THR A 185 26.02 -13.70 -18.47
CA THR A 185 25.74 -14.79 -19.42
C THR A 185 24.67 -14.36 -20.41
N ASP A 186 24.97 -14.51 -21.70
CA ASP A 186 24.03 -14.31 -22.79
C ASP A 186 23.23 -15.61 -23.02
N LEU A 187 21.91 -15.49 -22.97
CA LEU A 187 20.97 -16.53 -23.34
C LEU A 187 20.19 -16.05 -24.56
N THR A 188 20.14 -16.86 -25.60
CA THR A 188 19.36 -16.57 -26.80
C THR A 188 18.40 -17.70 -27.05
N PHE A 189 17.11 -17.37 -27.19
CA PHE A 189 16.10 -18.27 -27.71
C PHE A 189 15.72 -17.79 -29.10
N ASP A 190 16.08 -18.56 -30.11
CA ASP A 190 15.93 -18.23 -31.52
C ASP A 190 14.81 -19.07 -32.12
N ILE A 191 13.86 -18.44 -32.79
CA ILE A 191 12.72 -19.08 -33.45
C ILE A 191 12.78 -18.66 -34.91
N GLN A 192 13.09 -19.59 -35.81
CA GLN A 192 13.24 -19.32 -37.25
C GLN A 192 12.29 -20.22 -38.03
N GLY A 193 11.18 -19.65 -38.52
CA GLY A 193 10.14 -20.40 -39.21
C GLY A 193 9.63 -21.59 -38.41
N GLU A 194 9.90 -22.82 -38.87
CA GLU A 194 9.51 -24.06 -38.18
C GLU A 194 10.55 -24.57 -37.17
N THR A 195 11.62 -23.82 -36.90
CA THR A 195 12.74 -24.28 -36.07
C THR A 195 12.99 -23.40 -34.86
N VAL A 196 13.46 -24.02 -33.77
CA VAL A 196 13.90 -23.33 -32.55
C VAL A 196 15.31 -23.72 -32.18
N ASP A 197 16.10 -22.76 -31.70
CA ASP A 197 17.40 -22.98 -31.10
C ASP A 197 17.52 -22.25 -29.75
N PHE A 198 18.32 -22.81 -28.85
CA PHE A 198 18.66 -22.19 -27.59
C PHE A 198 20.18 -22.10 -27.44
N LEU A 199 20.70 -20.87 -27.46
CA LEU A 199 22.12 -20.61 -27.43
C LEU A 199 22.53 -20.09 -26.04
N LEU A 200 23.63 -20.66 -25.53
CA LEU A 200 24.31 -20.18 -24.33
C LEU A 200 25.65 -19.57 -24.76
N LYS A 201 25.82 -18.26 -24.52
CA LYS A 201 27.01 -17.50 -24.97
C LYS A 201 27.27 -17.66 -26.47
N GLY A 202 26.20 -17.59 -27.27
CA GLY A 202 26.25 -17.69 -28.73
C GLY A 202 26.56 -19.08 -29.28
N LYS A 203 26.55 -20.14 -28.46
CA LYS A 203 26.68 -21.53 -28.91
C LYS A 203 25.39 -22.29 -28.63
N SER A 204 24.86 -22.96 -29.65
CA SER A 204 23.69 -23.83 -29.51
C SER A 204 23.95 -24.87 -28.42
N LEU A 205 23.01 -24.96 -27.47
CA LEU A 205 23.03 -25.96 -26.40
C LEU A 205 22.41 -27.28 -26.85
N ILE A 206 21.45 -27.19 -27.76
CA ILE A 206 20.87 -28.34 -28.45
C ILE A 206 21.75 -28.64 -29.68
N ASN A 207 21.62 -29.80 -30.33
CA ASN A 207 22.46 -30.14 -31.49
C ASN A 207 22.06 -29.35 -32.77
N GLY A 208 22.00 -28.01 -32.69
CA GLY A 208 21.48 -27.10 -33.71
C GLY A 208 19.95 -26.90 -33.65
N PRO A 209 19.38 -26.04 -34.52
CA PRO A 209 17.95 -25.75 -34.54
C PRO A 209 17.10 -27.01 -34.72
N ILE A 210 16.03 -27.14 -33.94
CA ILE A 210 15.12 -28.30 -33.93
C ILE A 210 13.74 -27.88 -34.41
N LYS A 211 13.08 -28.72 -35.21
CA LYS A 211 11.72 -28.46 -35.69
C LYS A 211 10.69 -28.44 -34.55
N HIS A 212 9.76 -27.50 -34.58
CA HIS A 212 8.55 -27.51 -33.75
C HIS A 212 7.29 -27.72 -34.60
N ASN A 213 6.20 -28.09 -33.93
CA ASN A 213 4.89 -28.36 -34.55
C ASN A 213 3.90 -27.20 -34.44
N VAL A 214 4.36 -26.03 -33.99
CA VAL A 214 3.54 -24.82 -33.95
C VAL A 214 3.55 -24.16 -35.32
N ASP A 215 2.37 -24.05 -35.94
CA ASP A 215 2.17 -23.26 -37.15
C ASP A 215 2.16 -21.77 -36.79
N LEU A 216 3.30 -21.11 -37.00
CA LEU A 216 3.43 -19.66 -36.75
C LEU A 216 2.64 -18.81 -37.77
N GLY A 217 2.16 -19.43 -38.85
CA GLY A 217 1.23 -18.85 -39.82
C GLY A 217 -0.25 -19.06 -39.45
N ASP A 218 -0.55 -19.75 -38.34
CA ASP A 218 -1.92 -19.98 -37.88
C ASP A 218 -2.64 -18.63 -37.69
N PRO A 219 -3.88 -18.47 -38.19
CA PRO A 219 -4.62 -17.23 -38.06
C PRO A 219 -4.78 -16.73 -36.62
N SER A 220 -4.68 -17.59 -35.61
CA SER A 220 -4.66 -17.21 -34.20
C SER A 220 -3.40 -16.44 -33.78
N PHE A 221 -2.22 -16.71 -34.37
CA PHE A 221 -1.02 -15.85 -34.23
C PHE A 221 -1.18 -14.50 -34.95
N ALA A 222 -1.90 -14.48 -36.08
CA ALA A 222 -2.13 -13.24 -36.84
C ALA A 222 -3.28 -12.37 -36.26
N SER A 223 -4.29 -13.01 -35.66
CA SER A 223 -5.53 -12.36 -35.20
C SER A 223 -5.43 -11.84 -33.77
N TYR A 224 -4.56 -12.43 -32.94
CA TYR A 224 -4.34 -11.99 -31.57
C TYR A 224 -2.99 -11.30 -31.40
N PRO A 225 -2.92 -10.27 -30.54
CA PRO A 225 -1.66 -9.61 -30.24
C PRO A 225 -0.66 -10.60 -29.57
N MET A 226 0.53 -10.80 -30.15
CA MET A 226 1.58 -11.67 -29.58
C MET A 226 2.38 -10.94 -28.50
N LYS A 227 2.51 -11.50 -27.29
CA LYS A 227 3.37 -10.95 -26.23
C LYS A 227 4.67 -11.76 -26.11
N PRO A 228 5.86 -11.13 -26.24
CA PRO A 228 7.10 -11.71 -25.75
C PRO A 228 6.96 -11.93 -24.24
N GLN A 229 7.23 -13.15 -23.79
CA GLN A 229 7.15 -13.51 -22.37
C GLN A 229 8.55 -13.78 -21.82
N LEU A 230 8.87 -13.08 -20.74
CA LEU A 230 10.00 -13.37 -19.88
C LEU A 230 9.50 -13.48 -18.44
N SER A 231 9.51 -14.70 -17.89
CA SER A 231 9.12 -14.93 -16.50
C SER A 231 10.31 -15.41 -15.68
N ILE A 232 10.59 -14.74 -14.57
CA ILE A 232 11.62 -15.12 -13.59
C ILE A 232 10.93 -15.58 -12.31
N TYR A 233 11.08 -16.85 -11.95
CA TYR A 233 10.48 -17.36 -10.71
C TYR A 233 11.51 -17.34 -9.57
N LYS A 234 11.16 -16.67 -8.46
CA LYS A 234 12.00 -16.52 -7.25
C LYS A 234 12.24 -17.86 -6.56
N LEU A 235 13.49 -18.09 -6.16
CA LEU A 235 13.95 -19.22 -5.35
C LEU A 235 13.80 -18.92 -3.86
N PHE A 236 13.08 -19.73 -3.09
CA PHE A 236 13.16 -19.69 -1.63
C PHE A 236 14.39 -20.47 -1.14
N GLY A 237 15.40 -19.74 -0.66
CA GLY A 237 16.61 -20.25 0.01
C GLY A 237 17.21 -19.17 0.90
N LYS A 238 17.97 -19.56 1.94
CA LYS A 238 18.40 -18.74 3.12
C LYS A 238 19.07 -17.37 2.84
N LYS A 239 19.35 -16.98 1.60
CA LYS A 239 19.79 -15.63 1.22
C LYS A 239 19.09 -15.24 -0.09
N GLY A 240 18.09 -14.36 0.01
CA GLY A 240 17.29 -13.89 -1.13
C GLY A 240 18.10 -13.10 -2.15
N GLN A 241 18.54 -13.77 -3.22
CA GLN A 241 19.15 -13.14 -4.38
C GLN A 241 18.36 -13.53 -5.63
N ALA A 242 17.81 -12.54 -6.33
CA ALA A 242 17.09 -12.69 -7.58
C ALA A 242 18.03 -12.58 -8.78
N ALA A 243 17.57 -13.03 -9.96
CA ALA A 243 18.25 -12.76 -11.22
C ALA A 243 18.21 -11.25 -11.52
N ILE A 244 19.32 -10.69 -11.99
CA ILE A 244 19.35 -9.32 -12.51
C ILE A 244 19.56 -9.41 -14.02
N ILE A 245 18.65 -8.79 -14.78
CA ILE A 245 18.68 -8.73 -16.23
C ILE A 245 19.28 -7.38 -16.64
N GLN A 246 20.28 -7.39 -17.51
CA GLN A 246 20.92 -6.16 -18.02
C GLN A 246 20.29 -5.67 -19.32
N GLU A 247 19.83 -6.59 -20.16
CA GLU A 247 19.36 -6.29 -21.51
C GLU A 247 18.41 -7.37 -22.01
N PHE A 248 17.33 -6.94 -22.68
CA PHE A 248 16.39 -7.80 -23.39
C PHE A 248 16.31 -7.30 -24.83
N GLU A 249 16.55 -8.17 -25.81
CA GLU A 249 16.60 -7.81 -27.23
C GLU A 249 15.60 -8.70 -27.98
N ILE A 250 14.77 -8.08 -28.81
CA ILE A 250 13.85 -8.76 -29.72
C ILE A 250 14.24 -8.37 -31.14
N SER A 251 14.63 -9.35 -31.96
CA SER A 251 14.90 -9.19 -33.40
C SER A 251 15.71 -7.93 -33.75
N GLY A 252 16.81 -7.69 -33.01
CA GLY A 252 17.80 -6.64 -33.31
C GLY A 252 17.58 -5.26 -32.66
N GLU A 253 16.48 -5.04 -31.95
CA GLU A 253 16.27 -3.81 -31.15
C GLU A 253 16.51 -4.08 -29.65
N SER A 254 17.30 -3.21 -29.01
CA SER A 254 17.66 -3.33 -27.58
C SER A 254 16.62 -2.66 -26.69
N VAL A 255 16.03 -3.43 -25.77
CA VAL A 255 15.22 -2.93 -24.67
C VAL A 255 16.07 -2.99 -23.39
N ARG A 256 16.47 -1.82 -22.87
CA ARG A 256 17.10 -1.73 -21.55
C ARG A 256 16.03 -1.77 -20.47
N LEU A 257 16.02 -2.85 -19.68
CA LEU A 257 15.32 -2.91 -18.40
C LEU A 257 16.22 -2.28 -17.34
N GLY A 258 15.65 -1.50 -16.43
CA GLY A 258 16.45 -0.89 -15.35
C GLY A 258 17.05 -2.00 -14.47
N ASP A 259 18.21 -1.75 -13.86
CA ASP A 259 18.97 -2.71 -13.05
C ASP A 259 18.19 -3.35 -11.86
N ASN A 260 16.92 -2.98 -11.63
CA ASN A 260 16.09 -3.40 -10.50
C ASN A 260 14.62 -3.74 -10.86
N ASP A 261 14.28 -3.99 -12.13
CA ASP A 261 12.92 -4.39 -12.49
C ASP A 261 12.60 -5.82 -12.04
N ILE A 262 12.04 -5.95 -10.83
CA ILE A 262 11.47 -7.19 -10.29
C ILE A 262 10.06 -7.35 -10.87
N ILE A 263 9.92 -8.11 -11.96
CA ILE A 263 8.62 -8.46 -12.57
C ILE A 263 7.94 -9.61 -11.79
N GLY A 264 7.72 -9.42 -10.49
CA GLY A 264 7.12 -10.48 -9.67
C GLY A 264 6.57 -10.09 -8.30
N ASP A 265 6.83 -8.88 -7.80
CA ASP A 265 6.40 -8.47 -6.45
C ASP A 265 5.54 -7.19 -6.43
N GLN A 266 4.88 -6.83 -7.55
CA GLN A 266 3.85 -5.78 -7.57
C GLN A 266 2.47 -6.35 -7.18
N LEU A 267 2.35 -6.78 -5.92
CA LEU A 267 1.04 -6.82 -5.28
C LEU A 267 0.81 -5.44 -4.65
N GLY A 268 0.02 -4.58 -5.31
CA GLY A 268 -0.77 -3.58 -4.57
C GLY A 268 -0.88 -2.15 -5.09
N SER A 269 -0.13 -1.70 -6.09
CA SER A 269 -0.40 -0.39 -6.71
C SER A 269 -0.34 -0.47 -8.23
N THR A 270 -1.46 -0.21 -8.88
CA THR A 270 -1.45 0.21 -10.28
C THR A 270 -0.75 1.56 -10.34
N ALA A 271 0.21 1.73 -11.26
CA ALA A 271 0.69 3.07 -11.59
C ALA A 271 -0.50 3.90 -12.06
N PHE A 272 -0.52 5.20 -11.72
CA PHE A 272 -1.48 6.14 -12.26
C PHE A 272 -1.54 6.00 -13.79
N LEU A 273 -2.72 5.68 -14.28
CA LEU A 273 -3.07 5.81 -15.68
C LEU A 273 -3.82 7.12 -15.77
N ALA A 274 -3.46 7.98 -16.74
CA ALA A 274 -4.17 9.24 -16.94
C ALA A 274 -5.66 8.96 -17.12
N GLU A 275 -6.45 9.37 -16.12
CA GLU A 275 -7.90 9.32 -16.13
C GLU A 275 -8.44 10.72 -16.47
N PRO A 276 -9.61 10.82 -17.11
CA PRO A 276 -10.21 12.12 -17.36
C PRO A 276 -10.49 12.83 -16.03
N VAL A 277 -10.07 14.09 -15.96
CA VAL A 277 -10.38 14.97 -14.82
C VAL A 277 -11.88 15.23 -14.81
N PHE A 278 -12.51 14.97 -13.67
CA PHE A 278 -13.91 15.36 -13.48
C PHE A 278 -13.99 16.82 -13.02
N THR A 279 -14.81 17.60 -13.73
CA THR A 279 -15.14 18.99 -13.39
C THR A 279 -16.65 19.16 -13.29
N VAL A 280 -17.09 20.03 -12.38
CA VAL A 280 -18.49 20.36 -12.18
C VAL A 280 -18.79 21.67 -12.89
N LYS A 281 -19.70 21.64 -13.87
CA LYS A 281 -20.02 22.81 -14.71
C LYS A 281 -21.26 23.59 -14.27
N GLU A 282 -22.07 22.99 -13.41
CA GLU A 282 -23.36 23.55 -12.98
C GLU A 282 -23.45 23.56 -11.46
N ALA A 283 -24.31 24.43 -10.91
CA ALA A 283 -24.54 24.45 -9.48
C ALA A 283 -25.22 23.15 -9.02
N LEU A 284 -24.68 22.52 -7.98
CA LEU A 284 -25.20 21.26 -7.45
C LEU A 284 -26.31 21.51 -6.42
N THR A 285 -27.34 20.68 -6.42
CA THR A 285 -28.38 20.72 -5.39
C THR A 285 -28.13 19.61 -4.37
N PRO A 286 -28.01 19.91 -3.07
CA PRO A 286 -27.83 18.89 -2.04
C PRO A 286 -29.13 18.12 -1.81
N GLU A 287 -29.03 16.80 -1.74
CA GLU A 287 -30.08 15.89 -1.29
C GLU A 287 -29.66 15.32 0.06
N ILE A 288 -30.49 15.56 1.09
CA ILE A 288 -30.27 15.00 2.42
C ILE A 288 -30.87 13.59 2.43
N GLY A 289 -30.01 12.59 2.65
CA GLY A 289 -30.43 11.19 2.74
C GLY A 289 -31.02 10.83 4.09
N GLU A 290 -31.09 9.53 4.36
CA GLU A 290 -31.63 9.00 5.63
C GLU A 290 -30.56 8.93 6.72
N PRO A 291 -30.87 9.33 7.97
CA PRO A 291 -29.96 9.18 9.08
C PRO A 291 -29.70 7.70 9.40
N HIS A 292 -28.51 7.42 9.94
CA HIS A 292 -28.20 6.15 10.58
C HIS A 292 -27.35 6.36 11.82
N THR A 293 -27.37 5.37 12.71
CA THR A 293 -26.66 5.44 13.98
C THR A 293 -25.17 5.16 13.81
N ILE A 294 -24.37 5.96 14.51
CA ILE A 294 -22.92 5.78 14.65
C ILE A 294 -22.55 5.82 16.14
N ALA A 295 -21.44 5.21 16.53
CA ALA A 295 -20.92 5.38 17.89
C ALA A 295 -20.57 6.85 18.17
N ARG A 296 -20.82 7.35 19.38
CA ARG A 296 -20.49 8.74 19.77
C ARG A 296 -19.00 9.05 19.65
N GLY A 297 -18.17 8.05 19.88
CA GLY A 297 -16.72 8.09 19.71
C GLY A 297 -16.24 7.68 18.31
N PHE A 298 -17.07 7.65 17.26
CA PHE A 298 -16.74 7.06 15.95
C PHE A 298 -15.32 7.39 15.44
N PHE A 299 -14.93 8.66 15.49
CA PHE A 299 -13.62 9.15 15.04
C PHE A 299 -12.60 9.00 16.17
N GLY A 300 -11.56 8.21 15.97
CA GLY A 300 -10.52 8.07 16.97
C GLY A 300 -9.15 7.81 16.39
N ILE A 301 -8.21 7.58 17.31
CA ILE A 301 -6.79 7.50 17.01
C ILE A 301 -6.21 6.24 17.61
N ASN A 302 -5.37 5.58 16.83
CA ASN A 302 -4.57 4.48 17.31
C ASN A 302 -3.49 5.06 18.24
N GLY A 303 -3.46 4.60 19.47
CA GLY A 303 -2.65 5.13 20.55
C GLY A 303 -1.36 4.36 20.76
N ASN A 304 -0.67 3.86 19.73
CA ASN A 304 0.67 3.32 19.97
C ASN A 304 1.62 4.46 20.37
N LEU A 305 1.73 4.69 21.68
CA LEU A 305 2.51 5.75 22.32
C LEU A 305 3.86 5.25 22.84
N SER A 306 4.29 4.03 22.46
CA SER A 306 5.48 3.39 23.00
C SER A 306 6.77 4.19 22.77
N GLY A 307 6.77 5.07 21.75
CA GLY A 307 7.90 5.96 21.42
C GLY A 307 8.06 7.19 22.32
N LEU A 308 7.07 7.53 23.15
CA LEU A 308 7.08 8.78 23.93
C LEU A 308 7.69 8.67 25.33
N GLY A 309 8.01 7.47 25.80
CA GLY A 309 8.51 7.32 27.16
C GLY A 309 7.40 7.09 28.19
N SER A 310 7.75 7.38 29.45
CA SER A 310 6.80 7.30 30.57
C SER A 310 6.13 8.66 30.77
N ALA A 311 4.88 8.66 31.23
CA ALA A 311 4.11 9.86 31.51
C ALA A 311 4.02 10.91 30.38
N PRO A 312 3.70 10.52 29.13
CA PRO A 312 3.67 11.46 28.01
C PRO A 312 2.63 12.58 28.18
N TRP A 313 1.58 12.35 28.98
CA TRP A 313 0.53 13.33 29.26
C TRP A 313 0.97 14.48 30.18
N ASP A 314 2.15 14.38 30.83
CA ASP A 314 2.74 15.55 31.51
C ASP A 314 3.25 16.61 30.53
N ASN A 315 3.38 16.27 29.25
CA ASN A 315 3.70 17.23 28.21
C ASN A 315 2.41 17.94 27.76
N GLU A 316 2.22 19.18 28.22
CA GLU A 316 1.06 20.00 27.86
C GLU A 316 0.90 20.16 26.34
N GLY A 317 2.00 20.27 25.59
CA GLY A 317 1.97 20.35 24.13
C GLY A 317 1.40 19.09 23.50
N PHE A 318 1.81 17.90 23.97
CA PHE A 318 1.23 16.63 23.51
C PHE A 318 -0.24 16.50 23.90
N SER A 319 -0.60 16.75 25.17
CA SER A 319 -2.00 16.69 25.62
C SER A 319 -2.88 17.68 24.85
N GLN A 320 -2.36 18.87 24.53
CA GLN A 320 -3.07 19.85 23.70
C GLN A 320 -3.19 19.37 22.25
N GLY A 321 -2.12 18.86 21.64
CA GLY A 321 -2.17 18.32 20.28
C GLY A 321 -3.19 17.18 20.15
N MET A 322 -3.31 16.32 21.17
CA MET A 322 -4.34 15.29 21.21
C MET A 322 -5.76 15.89 21.35
N ARG A 323 -5.95 16.97 22.13
CA ARG A 323 -7.24 17.70 22.14
C ARG A 323 -7.54 18.35 20.79
N ASP A 324 -6.53 18.88 20.11
CA ASP A 324 -6.70 19.60 18.85
C ASP A 324 -7.18 18.70 17.71
N VAL A 325 -6.81 17.40 17.72
CA VAL A 325 -7.32 16.40 16.77
C VAL A 325 -8.71 15.85 17.14
N SER A 326 -9.32 16.34 18.22
CA SER A 326 -10.72 16.12 18.61
C SER A 326 -11.15 14.65 18.72
N LEU A 327 -10.26 13.75 19.16
CA LEU A 327 -10.56 12.32 19.17
C LEU A 327 -11.77 11.96 20.06
N GLY A 328 -12.65 11.11 19.54
CA GLY A 328 -13.72 10.47 20.28
C GLY A 328 -13.24 9.24 21.06
N HIS A 329 -12.34 8.43 20.50
CA HIS A 329 -11.77 7.26 21.18
C HIS A 329 -10.26 7.12 20.97
N MET A 330 -9.59 6.40 21.88
CA MET A 330 -8.19 5.99 21.73
C MET A 330 -8.03 4.49 21.95
N ARG A 331 -7.43 3.82 20.96
CA ARG A 331 -7.06 2.40 21.03
C ARG A 331 -5.70 2.24 21.67
N TYR A 332 -5.56 1.38 22.68
CA TYR A 332 -4.29 1.17 23.40
C TYR A 332 -4.16 -0.28 23.90
N PRO A 333 -2.93 -0.88 23.96
CA PRO A 333 -1.61 -0.39 23.51
C PRO A 333 -1.42 -0.35 22.00
N ALA A 334 -2.35 -0.99 21.28
CA ALA A 334 -2.59 -0.92 19.85
C ALA A 334 -1.48 -1.45 18.92
N GLY A 335 -1.91 -2.00 17.79
CA GLY A 335 -1.05 -2.66 16.81
C GLY A 335 -0.41 -3.93 17.34
N THR A 336 0.59 -4.42 16.61
CA THR A 336 1.22 -5.71 16.95
C THR A 336 1.89 -5.73 18.32
N ILE A 337 2.28 -4.59 18.88
CA ILE A 337 2.90 -4.55 20.22
C ILE A 337 1.92 -5.03 21.30
N GLY A 338 0.61 -4.82 21.11
CA GLY A 338 -0.39 -5.23 22.07
C GLY A 338 -0.53 -6.75 22.21
N ASN A 339 -0.09 -7.53 21.21
CA ASN A 339 -0.05 -9.00 21.28
C ASN A 339 0.94 -9.52 22.33
N TYR A 340 1.80 -8.66 22.86
CA TYR A 340 2.84 -9.03 23.83
C TYR A 340 2.88 -8.05 25.00
N TRP A 341 1.84 -7.25 25.21
CA TRP A 341 1.81 -6.21 26.22
C TRP A 341 1.45 -6.75 27.60
N ASP A 342 2.18 -6.31 28.61
CA ASP A 342 1.85 -6.51 30.02
C ASP A 342 1.44 -5.17 30.64
N TRP A 343 0.16 -5.03 31.01
CA TRP A 343 -0.38 -3.84 31.64
C TRP A 343 0.13 -3.58 33.06
N ASN A 344 0.67 -4.58 33.76
CA ASN A 344 1.31 -4.39 35.07
C ASN A 344 2.64 -3.66 34.93
N ILE A 345 3.37 -3.94 33.84
CA ILE A 345 4.64 -3.30 33.53
C ILE A 345 4.40 -2.04 32.70
N GLY A 346 3.37 -2.01 31.86
CA GLY A 346 3.21 -0.98 30.84
C GLY A 346 4.24 -1.12 29.73
N TRP A 347 4.57 -2.36 29.34
CA TRP A 347 5.50 -2.62 28.24
C TRP A 347 5.34 -4.03 27.65
N LEU A 348 6.13 -4.34 26.63
CA LEU A 348 6.28 -5.69 26.09
C LEU A 348 6.89 -6.64 27.13
N GLU A 349 6.41 -7.88 27.13
CA GLU A 349 6.97 -9.01 27.89
C GLU A 349 8.49 -9.08 27.80
N GLN A 350 9.15 -9.20 28.96
CA GLN A 350 10.60 -9.22 29.06
C GLN A 350 11.17 -10.64 29.23
N ASP A 351 10.36 -11.57 29.75
CA ASP A 351 10.79 -12.92 30.08
C ASP A 351 10.69 -13.90 28.90
N ILE A 352 10.17 -13.43 27.76
CA ILE A 352 10.03 -14.22 26.53
C ILE A 352 11.15 -13.84 25.57
N ASP A 353 11.82 -14.84 24.99
CA ASP A 353 12.81 -14.60 23.95
C ASP A 353 12.18 -13.81 22.78
N SER A 354 12.69 -12.59 22.56
CA SER A 354 12.28 -11.69 21.49
C SER A 354 12.34 -12.34 20.09
N SER A 355 13.11 -13.41 19.89
CA SER A 355 13.12 -14.17 18.64
C SER A 355 11.76 -14.75 18.27
N GLN A 356 10.87 -14.93 19.25
CA GLN A 356 9.53 -15.47 19.09
C GLN A 356 8.46 -14.41 18.77
N PHE A 357 8.81 -13.13 18.86
CA PHE A 357 7.91 -12.01 18.55
C PHE A 357 7.90 -11.77 17.03
N LEU A 358 6.96 -10.96 16.55
CA LEU A 358 7.00 -10.43 15.19
C LEU A 358 8.28 -9.59 14.96
N HIS A 359 8.88 -9.70 13.78
CA HIS A 359 10.25 -9.20 13.54
C HIS A 359 10.45 -7.70 13.79
N TRP A 360 9.43 -6.85 13.59
CA TRP A 360 9.52 -5.41 13.86
C TRP A 360 9.34 -5.05 15.33
N THR A 361 8.69 -5.90 16.14
CA THR A 361 8.53 -5.66 17.58
C THR A 361 9.75 -6.11 18.39
N LYS A 362 10.56 -7.04 17.88
CA LYS A 362 11.78 -7.56 18.55
C LYS A 362 12.72 -6.46 19.06
N ARG A 363 12.86 -5.39 18.27
CA ARG A 363 13.77 -4.27 18.58
C ARG A 363 13.28 -3.38 19.73
N LEU A 364 11.99 -3.48 20.08
CA LEU A 364 11.36 -2.71 21.15
C LEU A 364 11.49 -3.41 22.51
N VAL A 365 11.67 -4.74 22.53
CA VAL A 365 11.77 -5.53 23.77
C VAL A 365 12.85 -5.00 24.72
N PRO A 366 14.09 -4.69 24.30
CA PRO A 366 15.13 -4.22 25.22
C PRO A 366 14.90 -2.83 25.83
N GLN A 367 13.89 -2.09 25.34
CA GLN A 367 13.63 -0.73 25.82
C GLN A 367 13.00 -0.79 27.22
N LYS A 368 13.45 0.11 28.11
CA LYS A 368 12.97 0.19 29.50
C LYS A 368 11.85 1.22 29.70
N THR A 369 11.29 1.73 28.61
CA THR A 369 10.15 2.64 28.65
C THR A 369 8.95 1.94 29.28
N ARG A 370 8.15 2.67 30.06
CA ARG A 370 6.96 2.16 30.73
C ARG A 370 5.81 3.11 30.43
N TYR A 371 4.75 2.62 29.81
CA TYR A 371 3.49 3.33 29.69
C TYR A 371 2.44 2.47 30.40
N THR A 372 2.18 2.81 31.64
CA THR A 372 1.35 2.02 32.53
C THR A 372 -0.15 2.23 32.27
N LEU A 373 -0.99 1.40 32.88
CA LEU A 373 -2.42 1.62 32.86
C LEU A 373 -2.80 2.97 33.53
N GLU A 374 -2.03 3.42 34.53
CA GLU A 374 -2.15 4.73 35.15
C GLU A 374 -1.87 5.87 34.17
N ASP A 375 -0.84 5.73 33.31
CA ASP A 375 -0.56 6.70 32.26
C ASP A 375 -1.74 6.79 31.29
N PHE A 376 -2.32 5.65 30.91
CA PHE A 376 -3.51 5.65 30.05
C PHE A 376 -4.70 6.34 30.72
N ALA A 377 -4.96 6.02 31.99
CA ALA A 377 -6.03 6.63 32.77
C ALA A 377 -5.84 8.15 32.95
N LYS A 378 -4.59 8.61 33.06
CA LYS A 378 -4.27 10.03 33.09
C LYS A 378 -4.63 10.70 31.77
N GLY A 379 -4.20 10.14 30.64
CA GLY A 379 -4.57 10.64 29.31
C GLY A 379 -6.07 10.70 29.11
N GLN A 380 -6.78 9.66 29.53
CA GLN A 380 -8.24 9.60 29.47
C GLN A 380 -8.89 10.76 30.24
N ARG A 381 -8.41 11.07 31.45
CA ARG A 381 -8.92 12.20 32.24
C ARG A 381 -8.56 13.57 31.65
N GLU A 382 -7.38 13.71 31.05
CA GLU A 382 -6.90 14.99 30.52
C GLU A 382 -7.50 15.37 29.15
N VAL A 383 -7.84 14.36 28.34
CA VAL A 383 -8.29 14.56 26.96
C VAL A 383 -9.75 14.15 26.77
N GLY A 384 -10.28 13.23 27.59
CA GLY A 384 -11.68 12.85 27.58
C GLY A 384 -12.08 11.80 26.53
N PHE A 385 -11.11 11.09 25.95
CA PHE A 385 -11.41 10.04 24.96
C PHE A 385 -12.07 8.80 25.58
N GLU A 386 -12.85 8.06 24.79
CA GLU A 386 -13.32 6.73 25.12
C GLU A 386 -12.19 5.69 24.94
N PRO A 387 -11.82 4.89 25.95
CA PRO A 387 -10.81 3.86 25.80
C PRO A 387 -11.28 2.67 24.96
N VAL A 388 -10.43 2.21 24.04
CA VAL A 388 -10.55 0.89 23.41
C VAL A 388 -9.41 0.02 23.92
N PHE A 389 -9.75 -0.93 24.80
CA PHE A 389 -8.78 -1.81 25.44
C PHE A 389 -8.45 -3.00 24.55
N MET A 390 -7.27 -2.98 23.94
CA MET A 390 -6.77 -4.13 23.19
C MET A 390 -6.09 -5.12 24.15
N LEU A 391 -6.63 -6.33 24.23
CA LEU A 391 -6.14 -7.35 25.16
C LEU A 391 -5.06 -8.23 24.54
N ASN A 392 -4.08 -8.60 25.36
CA ASN A 392 -3.06 -9.57 25.01
C ASN A 392 -3.59 -11.00 25.22
N MET A 393 -3.97 -11.68 24.14
CA MET A 393 -4.42 -13.07 24.21
C MET A 393 -3.31 -14.11 23.98
N VAL A 394 -2.10 -13.66 23.64
CA VAL A 394 -1.02 -14.55 23.19
C VAL A 394 -0.16 -14.98 24.36
N THR A 395 0.41 -14.02 25.08
CA THR A 395 1.35 -14.28 26.17
C THR A 395 0.72 -14.13 27.55
N ARG A 396 -0.47 -13.52 27.64
CA ARG A 396 -1.26 -13.41 28.86
C ARG A 396 -2.50 -14.29 28.79
N ASP A 397 -3.06 -14.58 29.97
CA ASP A 397 -4.29 -15.33 30.11
C ASP A 397 -5.49 -14.43 30.40
N LEU A 398 -6.68 -15.02 30.30
CA LEU A 398 -7.95 -14.32 30.50
C LEU A 398 -8.07 -13.73 31.91
N GLU A 399 -7.57 -14.44 32.93
CA GLU A 399 -7.70 -13.99 34.32
C GLU A 399 -6.84 -12.74 34.56
N ASP A 400 -5.61 -12.74 34.05
CA ASP A 400 -4.73 -11.57 34.08
C ASP A 400 -5.39 -10.38 33.37
N GLN A 401 -5.87 -10.55 32.13
CA GLN A 401 -6.44 -9.44 31.37
C GLN A 401 -7.76 -8.91 31.98
N LEU A 402 -8.61 -9.78 32.55
CA LEU A 402 -9.79 -9.34 33.30
C LEU A 402 -9.40 -8.53 34.54
N LYS A 403 -8.36 -8.92 35.27
CA LYS A 403 -7.85 -8.12 36.42
C LYS A 403 -7.44 -6.72 35.97
N GLN A 404 -6.85 -6.57 34.78
CA GLN A 404 -6.48 -5.26 34.24
C GLN A 404 -7.71 -4.41 33.87
N LEU A 405 -8.75 -5.01 33.30
CA LEU A 405 -10.02 -4.31 33.04
C LEU A 405 -10.71 -3.87 34.35
N HIS A 406 -10.71 -4.71 35.39
CA HIS A 406 -11.21 -4.32 36.71
C HIS A 406 -10.40 -3.19 37.33
N ARG A 407 -9.07 -3.22 37.19
CA ARG A 407 -8.18 -2.13 37.62
C ARG A 407 -8.45 -0.84 36.85
N ALA A 408 -8.66 -0.92 35.53
CA ALA A 408 -9.05 0.21 34.69
C ALA A 408 -10.37 0.84 35.15
N LYS A 409 -11.39 0.02 35.40
CA LYS A 409 -12.68 0.47 35.95
C LYS A 409 -12.53 1.13 37.32
N ALA A 410 -11.70 0.56 38.19
CA ALA A 410 -11.41 1.13 39.51
C ALA A 410 -10.70 2.50 39.42
N MET A 411 -10.00 2.78 38.32
CA MET A 411 -9.41 4.10 38.02
C MET A 411 -10.41 5.09 37.38
N GLY A 412 -11.67 4.68 37.17
CA GLY A 412 -12.72 5.51 36.60
C GLY A 412 -12.83 5.47 35.06
N MET A 413 -12.08 4.60 34.39
CA MET A 413 -12.19 4.45 32.93
C MET A 413 -13.44 3.61 32.58
N PRO A 414 -14.22 4.01 31.56
CA PRO A 414 -15.33 3.20 31.08
C PRO A 414 -14.78 1.97 30.35
N ILE A 415 -15.35 0.79 30.62
CA ILE A 415 -15.03 -0.45 29.92
C ILE A 415 -16.07 -0.66 28.82
N GLN A 416 -16.07 0.24 27.83
CA GLN A 416 -17.06 0.25 26.76
C GLN A 416 -16.62 -0.56 25.55
N TYR A 417 -15.33 -0.51 25.17
CA TYR A 417 -14.82 -1.21 23.99
C TYR A 417 -13.61 -2.06 24.34
N VAL A 418 -13.67 -3.33 23.96
CA VAL A 418 -12.60 -4.30 24.18
C VAL A 418 -12.28 -5.02 22.88
N GLU A 419 -11.01 -5.06 22.50
CA GLU A 419 -10.51 -5.75 21.31
C GLU A 419 -9.72 -6.99 21.69
N LEU A 420 -10.05 -8.12 21.07
CA LEU A 420 -9.50 -9.44 21.38
C LEU A 420 -8.27 -9.77 20.53
N GLY A 421 -7.18 -9.05 20.77
CA GLY A 421 -5.90 -9.22 20.08
C GLY A 421 -5.79 -8.45 18.77
N ASN A 422 -4.67 -8.62 18.06
CA ASN A 422 -4.36 -7.86 16.85
C ASN A 422 -3.80 -8.75 15.73
N GLU A 423 -4.42 -8.72 14.54
CA GLU A 423 -3.89 -9.27 13.28
C GLU A 423 -3.39 -10.72 13.28
N TYR A 424 -4.04 -11.61 14.02
CA TYR A 424 -3.68 -13.03 14.08
C TYR A 424 -3.83 -13.80 12.77
N TYR A 425 -4.22 -13.13 11.69
CA TYR A 425 -4.34 -13.64 10.34
C TYR A 425 -3.02 -13.73 9.57
N PHE A 426 -1.92 -13.17 10.06
CA PHE A 426 -0.63 -13.27 9.35
C PHE A 426 -0.19 -14.72 9.15
N GLY A 427 0.45 -15.00 8.01
CA GLY A 427 0.84 -16.34 7.61
C GLY A 427 1.99 -16.93 8.44
N PRO A 428 2.22 -18.26 8.35
CA PRO A 428 3.23 -18.97 9.13
C PRO A 428 4.61 -18.29 9.10
N GLY A 429 5.20 -18.12 10.28
CA GLY A 429 6.53 -17.53 10.45
C GLY A 429 6.55 -16.01 10.63
N ALA A 430 5.43 -15.31 10.40
CA ALA A 430 5.31 -13.91 10.76
C ALA A 430 5.25 -13.74 12.28
N GLU A 431 4.26 -14.36 12.95
CA GLU A 431 4.06 -14.27 14.39
C GLU A 431 4.14 -15.64 15.08
N PRO A 432 5.35 -16.14 15.42
CA PRO A 432 5.54 -17.49 15.97
C PRO A 432 4.63 -17.81 17.17
N LEU A 433 4.53 -16.91 18.15
CA LEU A 433 3.72 -17.14 19.35
C LEU A 433 2.22 -17.18 19.06
N VAL A 434 1.74 -16.36 18.12
CA VAL A 434 0.34 -16.39 17.68
C VAL A 434 0.01 -17.74 17.07
N HIS A 435 0.89 -18.31 16.23
CA HIS A 435 0.66 -19.62 15.63
C HIS A 435 0.75 -20.78 16.63
N VAL A 436 1.46 -20.60 17.75
CA VAL A 436 1.45 -21.59 18.85
C VAL A 436 0.15 -21.49 19.65
N LYS A 437 -0.29 -20.27 19.99
CA LYS A 437 -1.50 -20.03 20.77
C LYS A 437 -2.78 -20.34 19.99
N PHE A 438 -2.83 -19.91 18.74
CA PHE A 438 -3.95 -20.00 17.82
C PHE A 438 -3.50 -20.62 16.49
N PRO A 439 -3.23 -21.95 16.47
CA PRO A 439 -2.73 -22.64 15.28
C PRO A 439 -3.65 -22.52 14.07
N THR A 440 -4.96 -22.38 14.29
CA THR A 440 -5.96 -22.20 13.21
C THR A 440 -6.88 -21.00 13.47
N PRO A 441 -7.55 -20.46 12.44
CA PRO A 441 -8.61 -19.47 12.62
C PRO A 441 -9.72 -19.92 13.60
N GLU A 442 -10.09 -21.21 13.58
CA GLU A 442 -11.11 -21.78 14.48
C GLU A 442 -10.66 -21.75 15.95
N SER A 443 -9.40 -22.12 16.22
CA SER A 443 -8.85 -22.06 17.58
C SER A 443 -8.84 -20.63 18.15
N TYR A 444 -8.70 -19.62 17.26
CA TYR A 444 -8.86 -18.23 17.65
C TYR A 444 -10.32 -17.90 17.96
N ALA A 445 -11.27 -18.28 17.10
CA ALA A 445 -12.70 -18.02 17.31
C ALA A 445 -13.21 -18.62 18.63
N GLU A 446 -12.81 -19.86 18.96
CA GLU A 446 -13.11 -20.51 20.25
C GLU A 446 -12.56 -19.71 21.43
N GLY A 447 -11.30 -19.23 21.30
CA GLY A 447 -10.68 -18.36 22.29
C GLY A 447 -11.43 -17.03 22.44
N ALA A 448 -11.80 -16.40 21.33
CA ALA A 448 -12.51 -15.13 21.31
C ALA A 448 -13.87 -15.24 22.00
N ASN A 449 -14.66 -16.27 21.69
CA ASN A 449 -15.96 -16.53 22.33
C ASN A 449 -15.83 -16.72 23.84
N LYS A 450 -14.84 -17.50 24.28
CA LYS A 450 -14.59 -17.71 25.72
C LYS A 450 -14.24 -16.40 26.43
N TRP A 451 -13.42 -15.56 25.81
CA TRP A 451 -13.03 -14.28 26.38
C TRP A 451 -14.19 -13.29 26.40
N ALA A 452 -14.92 -13.17 25.30
CA ALA A 452 -16.09 -12.30 25.17
C ALA A 452 -17.16 -12.62 26.23
N ALA A 453 -17.54 -13.89 26.38
CA ALA A 453 -18.50 -14.30 27.40
C ALA A 453 -18.05 -13.94 28.84
N ALA A 454 -16.77 -14.08 29.13
CA ALA A 454 -16.22 -13.73 30.44
C ALA A 454 -16.16 -12.21 30.67
N ILE A 455 -15.83 -11.44 29.64
CA ILE A 455 -15.84 -9.97 29.68
C ILE A 455 -17.27 -9.48 29.88
N LYS A 456 -18.24 -9.95 29.09
CA LYS A 456 -19.66 -9.57 29.21
C LYS A 456 -20.26 -9.95 30.57
N ARG A 457 -19.83 -11.04 31.18
CA ARG A 457 -20.26 -11.39 32.55
C ARG A 457 -19.83 -10.35 33.58
N ASP A 458 -18.60 -9.84 33.47
CA ASP A 458 -18.03 -8.89 34.42
C ASP A 458 -18.38 -7.42 34.08
N PHE A 459 -18.59 -7.15 32.78
CA PHE A 459 -18.91 -5.85 32.18
C PHE A 459 -20.02 -6.02 31.11
N PRO A 460 -21.30 -6.12 31.51
CA PRO A 460 -22.41 -6.44 30.59
C PRO A 460 -22.63 -5.46 29.44
N GLU A 461 -22.22 -4.19 29.62
CA GLU A 461 -22.36 -3.12 28.62
C GLU A 461 -21.16 -3.03 27.67
N ALA A 462 -20.06 -3.75 27.94
CA ALA A 462 -18.88 -3.71 27.10
C ALA A 462 -19.19 -4.31 25.73
N GLN A 463 -18.81 -3.64 24.65
CA GLN A 463 -18.76 -4.21 23.31
C GLN A 463 -17.40 -4.87 23.08
N VAL A 464 -17.42 -6.02 22.42
CA VAL A 464 -16.24 -6.87 22.23
C VAL A 464 -16.02 -7.15 20.75
N ALA A 465 -14.82 -6.83 20.26
CA ALA A 465 -14.42 -7.08 18.88
C ALA A 465 -13.44 -8.25 18.76
N ALA A 466 -13.73 -9.16 17.84
CA ALA A 466 -12.77 -10.19 17.39
C ALA A 466 -11.91 -9.67 16.22
N VAL A 467 -10.75 -10.27 16.01
CA VAL A 467 -9.84 -9.95 14.92
C VAL A 467 -10.46 -10.39 13.60
N GLY A 468 -10.72 -9.43 12.72
CA GLY A 468 -10.97 -9.67 11.30
C GLY A 468 -9.76 -9.30 10.44
N THR A 469 -9.89 -9.48 9.13
CA THR A 469 -8.91 -9.01 8.13
C THR A 469 -9.63 -8.19 7.06
N ALA A 470 -9.00 -7.10 6.61
CA ALA A 470 -9.47 -6.35 5.45
C ALA A 470 -9.25 -7.10 4.12
N GLY A 471 -8.82 -8.37 4.16
CA GLY A 471 -8.46 -9.14 2.97
C GLY A 471 -7.16 -8.62 2.34
N VAL A 472 -6.41 -9.50 1.69
CA VAL A 472 -5.27 -9.09 0.86
C VAL A 472 -5.28 -9.87 -0.43
N SER A 473 -4.56 -9.30 -1.40
CA SER A 473 -4.27 -9.87 -2.70
C SER A 473 -3.97 -11.38 -2.60
N LYS A 474 -4.56 -12.14 -3.52
CA LYS A 474 -4.26 -13.57 -3.71
C LYS A 474 -2.75 -13.81 -3.70
N GLY A 475 -2.30 -14.84 -2.99
CA GLY A 475 -0.90 -15.26 -2.90
C GLY A 475 -0.13 -14.76 -1.67
N THR A 476 -0.81 -14.25 -0.63
CA THR A 476 -0.12 -13.80 0.61
C THR A 476 0.03 -14.93 1.63
N SER A 477 -1.07 -15.55 2.04
CA SER A 477 -1.13 -16.81 2.78
C SER A 477 -2.57 -17.31 2.87
N GLU A 478 -2.77 -18.63 2.84
CA GLU A 478 -4.08 -19.25 3.01
C GLU A 478 -4.79 -18.77 4.29
N ARG A 479 -4.05 -18.66 5.41
CA ARG A 479 -4.59 -18.18 6.68
C ARG A 479 -5.23 -16.80 6.56
N ARG A 480 -4.55 -15.85 5.91
CA ARG A 480 -5.07 -14.49 5.73
C ARG A 480 -6.22 -14.43 4.73
N GLU A 481 -6.14 -15.19 3.66
CA GLU A 481 -7.17 -15.22 2.60
C GLU A 481 -8.48 -15.85 3.08
N THR A 482 -8.41 -16.82 3.98
CA THR A 482 -9.57 -17.56 4.49
C THR A 482 -10.01 -17.12 5.89
N TRP A 483 -9.32 -16.15 6.50
CA TRP A 483 -9.52 -15.79 7.92
C TRP A 483 -10.98 -15.46 8.26
N ASN A 484 -11.57 -14.45 7.62
CA ASN A 484 -12.94 -14.03 7.94
C ASN A 484 -13.95 -15.14 7.67
N ALA A 485 -13.80 -15.87 6.55
CA ALA A 485 -14.68 -16.97 6.19
C ALA A 485 -14.67 -18.13 7.20
N ARG A 486 -13.59 -18.26 7.99
CA ARG A 486 -13.41 -19.32 8.99
C ARG A 486 -13.67 -18.85 10.41
N VAL A 487 -13.40 -17.58 10.73
CA VAL A 487 -13.65 -17.00 12.06
C VAL A 487 -15.11 -16.60 12.21
N ALA A 488 -15.65 -15.80 11.29
CA ALA A 488 -16.94 -15.16 11.46
C ALA A 488 -18.11 -16.13 11.74
N PRO A 489 -18.25 -17.27 11.05
CA PRO A 489 -19.36 -18.20 11.30
C PRO A 489 -19.31 -18.90 12.66
N MET A 490 -18.17 -18.83 13.37
CA MET A 490 -17.99 -19.46 14.68
C MET A 490 -18.15 -18.50 15.85
N LEU A 491 -18.23 -17.19 15.61
CA LEU A 491 -18.34 -16.19 16.66
C LEU A 491 -19.72 -16.25 17.32
N SER A 492 -19.77 -16.17 18.66
CA SER A 492 -21.01 -16.12 19.42
C SER A 492 -21.65 -14.73 19.39
N ASP A 493 -22.84 -14.61 19.99
CA ASP A 493 -23.52 -13.32 20.17
C ASP A 493 -22.84 -12.40 21.18
N ASP A 494 -21.96 -12.93 22.03
CA ASP A 494 -21.15 -12.13 22.97
C ASP A 494 -20.07 -11.30 22.25
N VAL A 495 -19.76 -11.63 21.00
CA VAL A 495 -18.87 -10.85 20.14
C VAL A 495 -19.73 -9.92 19.29
N ASP A 496 -19.58 -8.61 19.49
CA ASP A 496 -20.42 -7.59 18.85
C ASP A 496 -19.86 -7.15 17.49
N ALA A 497 -18.53 -7.20 17.34
CA ALA A 497 -17.83 -6.62 16.20
C ALA A 497 -16.67 -7.47 15.69
N MET A 498 -16.21 -7.17 14.47
CA MET A 498 -14.93 -7.62 13.95
C MET A 498 -14.05 -6.43 13.56
N THR A 499 -12.76 -6.50 13.89
CA THR A 499 -11.80 -5.46 13.52
C THR A 499 -11.35 -5.58 12.06
N MET A 500 -11.07 -4.45 11.42
CA MET A 500 -10.57 -4.37 10.05
C MET A 500 -9.45 -3.35 9.96
N HIS A 501 -8.36 -3.70 9.26
CA HIS A 501 -7.19 -2.83 9.11
C HIS A 501 -6.96 -2.41 7.63
N PRO A 502 -7.82 -1.56 7.04
CA PRO A 502 -7.65 -1.10 5.67
C PRO A 502 -6.53 -0.06 5.57
N TYR A 503 -5.44 -0.42 4.88
CA TYR A 503 -4.41 0.52 4.46
C TYR A 503 -4.42 0.66 2.95
N SER A 504 -4.47 1.90 2.46
CA SER A 504 -4.56 2.18 1.03
C SER A 504 -3.25 2.74 0.50
N GLY A 505 -2.76 2.17 -0.59
CA GLY A 505 -1.73 2.84 -1.37
C GLY A 505 -2.29 4.16 -1.94
N ILE A 506 -1.43 5.12 -2.24
CA ILE A 506 -1.85 6.37 -2.89
C ILE A 506 -2.04 6.20 -4.41
N GLY A 507 -1.67 5.05 -4.99
CA GLY A 507 -1.96 4.74 -6.40
C GLY A 507 -1.21 5.56 -7.45
N MET A 508 -0.45 6.58 -7.06
CA MET A 508 0.22 7.48 -8.01
C MET A 508 1.44 6.87 -8.69
N PHE A 509 2.16 5.97 -8.01
CA PHE A 509 3.41 5.39 -8.51
C PHE A 509 3.51 3.91 -8.17
N ALA A 510 3.99 3.12 -9.14
CA ALA A 510 4.22 1.68 -8.96
C ALA A 510 5.67 1.40 -8.52
N GLY A 511 5.86 0.37 -7.71
CA GLY A 511 7.18 -0.12 -7.31
C GLY A 511 7.41 -0.14 -5.81
N ARG A 512 8.65 -0.37 -5.40
CA ARG A 512 9.11 -0.30 -4.01
C ARG A 512 10.09 0.86 -3.84
N PRO A 513 10.17 1.48 -2.64
CA PRO A 513 11.15 2.53 -2.41
C PRO A 513 12.55 2.03 -2.76
N ALA A 514 13.28 2.80 -3.56
CA ALA A 514 14.63 2.44 -4.00
C ALA A 514 15.64 2.47 -2.84
N SER A 515 15.33 3.22 -1.79
CA SER A 515 16.14 3.34 -0.58
C SER A 515 15.27 3.64 0.63
N GLY A 516 15.51 2.92 1.73
CA GLY A 516 14.86 3.17 3.01
C GLY A 516 13.32 3.11 2.97
N HIS A 517 12.70 3.77 3.95
CA HIS A 517 11.24 3.87 4.04
C HIS A 517 10.67 5.10 3.29
N TRP A 518 11.50 5.84 2.56
CA TRP A 518 11.14 7.13 1.94
C TRP A 518 11.44 7.17 0.43
N GLY A 519 11.88 6.07 -0.19
CA GLY A 519 12.37 6.13 -1.56
C GLY A 519 13.61 7.01 -1.70
N ASN A 520 13.96 7.35 -2.95
CA ASN A 520 15.01 8.31 -3.27
C ASN A 520 14.41 9.64 -3.74
N GLU A 521 15.26 10.66 -3.90
CA GLU A 521 14.84 12.02 -4.27
C GLU A 521 14.10 12.05 -5.62
N ALA A 522 14.53 11.25 -6.60
CA ALA A 522 13.87 11.16 -7.90
C ALA A 522 12.45 10.58 -7.81
N GLN A 523 12.23 9.55 -6.96
CA GLN A 523 10.91 8.97 -6.71
C GLN A 523 9.98 9.99 -6.03
N GLN A 524 10.48 10.70 -5.01
CA GLN A 524 9.74 11.76 -4.32
C GLN A 524 9.39 12.91 -5.25
N GLN A 525 10.37 13.40 -6.03
CA GLN A 525 10.16 14.46 -7.01
C GLN A 525 9.13 14.04 -8.06
N LYS A 526 9.14 12.77 -8.48
CA LYS A 526 8.16 12.30 -9.46
C LYS A 526 6.74 12.31 -8.93
N GLN A 527 6.53 11.91 -7.68
CA GLN A 527 5.22 12.02 -7.04
C GLN A 527 4.78 13.48 -6.89
N ARG A 528 5.71 14.36 -6.48
CA ARG A 528 5.48 15.80 -6.40
C ARG A 528 5.04 16.42 -7.72
N GLU A 529 5.67 16.05 -8.83
CA GLU A 529 5.24 16.46 -10.17
C GLU A 529 3.82 15.97 -10.48
N LEU A 530 3.48 14.73 -10.11
CA LEU A 530 2.14 14.21 -10.32
C LEU A 530 1.09 14.92 -9.46
N LEU A 531 1.45 15.46 -8.30
CA LEU A 531 0.52 16.27 -7.50
C LEU A 531 0.16 17.61 -8.16
N GLN A 532 0.84 18.00 -9.25
CA GLN A 532 0.44 19.12 -10.10
C GLN A 532 -0.60 18.73 -11.17
N ASP A 533 -0.83 17.43 -11.38
CA ASP A 533 -1.80 16.91 -12.35
C ASP A 533 -3.13 16.62 -11.62
N PRO A 534 -4.21 17.36 -11.91
CA PRO A 534 -5.52 17.13 -11.29
C PRO A 534 -6.05 15.70 -11.43
N ALA A 535 -5.73 15.00 -12.53
CA ALA A 535 -6.15 13.61 -12.72
C ALA A 535 -5.44 12.68 -11.75
N ALA A 536 -4.15 12.91 -11.52
CA ALA A 536 -3.37 12.11 -10.57
C ALA A 536 -3.78 12.40 -9.12
N VAL A 537 -4.12 13.65 -8.80
CA VAL A 537 -4.66 14.03 -7.49
C VAL A 537 -6.03 13.36 -7.25
N GLN A 538 -6.96 13.44 -8.20
CA GLN A 538 -8.24 12.75 -8.09
C GLN A 538 -8.07 11.22 -7.95
N HIS A 539 -7.12 10.63 -8.69
CA HIS A 539 -6.80 9.20 -8.54
C HIS A 539 -6.30 8.86 -7.13
N ALA A 540 -5.39 9.66 -6.58
CA ALA A 540 -4.89 9.50 -5.22
C ALA A 540 -6.02 9.56 -4.18
N ILE A 541 -6.91 10.55 -4.34
CA ILE A 541 -8.05 10.80 -3.44
C ILE A 541 -9.06 9.64 -3.46
N LEU A 542 -9.33 9.06 -4.63
CA LEU A 542 -10.35 8.01 -4.78
C LEU A 542 -9.83 6.59 -4.47
N THR A 543 -8.51 6.40 -4.39
CA THR A 543 -7.92 5.09 -4.13
C THR A 543 -8.37 4.50 -2.78
N PRO A 544 -8.45 5.25 -1.66
CA PRO A 544 -8.99 4.72 -0.41
C PRO A 544 -10.44 4.22 -0.51
N THR A 545 -11.32 4.95 -1.21
CA THR A 545 -12.70 4.51 -1.47
C THR A 545 -12.71 3.21 -2.28
N LYS A 546 -11.87 3.10 -3.31
CA LYS A 546 -11.73 1.88 -4.12
C LYS A 546 -11.27 0.68 -3.30
N ASP A 547 -10.22 0.87 -2.51
CA ASP A 547 -9.70 -0.20 -1.68
C ASP A 547 -10.75 -0.65 -0.67
N TRP A 548 -11.47 0.28 -0.05
CA TRP A 548 -12.58 -0.05 0.86
C TRP A 548 -13.68 -0.86 0.17
N LEU A 549 -14.17 -0.44 -1.00
CA LEU A 549 -15.17 -1.20 -1.76
C LEU A 549 -14.66 -2.60 -2.12
N LYS A 550 -13.38 -2.74 -2.41
CA LYS A 550 -12.75 -4.04 -2.62
C LYS A 550 -12.76 -4.88 -1.35
N VAL A 551 -12.41 -4.31 -0.18
CA VAL A 551 -12.53 -5.01 1.11
C VAL A 551 -13.96 -5.54 1.26
N MET A 552 -14.97 -4.69 1.04
CA MET A 552 -16.38 -5.07 1.16
C MET A 552 -16.83 -6.15 0.18
N SER A 553 -16.24 -6.20 -1.01
CA SER A 553 -16.53 -7.26 -1.98
C SER A 553 -15.88 -8.61 -1.64
N GLN A 554 -14.82 -8.59 -0.83
CA GLN A 554 -13.98 -9.76 -0.55
C GLN A 554 -14.24 -10.37 0.82
N THR A 555 -14.65 -9.55 1.79
CA THR A 555 -15.05 -10.06 3.08
C THR A 555 -16.41 -10.71 2.88
N GLN A 556 -16.45 -12.05 2.86
CA GLN A 556 -17.70 -12.78 3.04
C GLN A 556 -18.36 -12.23 4.31
N MET A 557 -19.44 -11.50 4.11
CA MET A 557 -19.84 -10.43 5.01
C MET A 557 -20.26 -11.01 6.35
N VAL A 558 -19.67 -10.43 7.39
CA VAL A 558 -19.94 -10.67 8.79
C VAL A 558 -21.29 -10.02 9.14
N ASP A 559 -22.19 -10.75 9.79
CA ASP A 559 -23.40 -10.21 10.44
C ASP A 559 -23.05 -9.62 11.82
N LYS A 560 -22.05 -8.73 11.84
CA LYS A 560 -21.52 -8.04 13.03
C LYS A 560 -21.11 -6.62 12.66
N GLU A 561 -20.94 -5.77 13.67
CA GLU A 561 -20.33 -4.46 13.48
C GLU A 561 -18.88 -4.59 12.96
N ILE A 562 -18.40 -3.53 12.31
CA ILE A 562 -17.03 -3.40 11.85
C ILE A 562 -16.36 -2.29 12.65
N TRP A 563 -15.21 -2.60 13.25
CA TRP A 563 -14.34 -1.59 13.83
C TRP A 563 -13.10 -1.45 12.95
N ALA A 564 -12.97 -0.34 12.22
CA ALA A 564 -11.78 -0.02 11.45
C ALA A 564 -10.67 0.51 12.39
N THR A 565 -10.12 -0.39 13.22
CA THR A 565 -9.20 -0.10 14.33
C THR A 565 -7.79 0.31 13.88
N GLU A 566 -7.51 0.20 12.58
CA GLU A 566 -6.36 0.79 11.92
C GLU A 566 -6.68 1.17 10.48
N PHE A 567 -6.53 2.44 10.15
CA PHE A 567 -6.47 2.84 8.75
C PHE A 567 -5.54 4.03 8.56
N ASN A 568 -4.88 4.06 7.40
CA ASN A 568 -4.22 5.24 6.85
C ASN A 568 -3.89 5.00 5.37
N THR A 569 -3.48 6.05 4.69
CA THR A 569 -2.71 5.98 3.45
C THR A 569 -1.31 5.41 3.70
N ASN A 570 -0.80 4.59 2.78
CA ASN A 570 0.48 3.92 2.87
C ASN A 570 1.34 4.25 1.64
N ASP A 571 1.83 5.49 1.57
CA ASP A 571 2.76 5.93 0.53
C ASP A 571 4.19 5.55 0.93
N TRP A 572 4.87 4.65 0.23
CA TRP A 572 6.24 4.24 0.58
C TRP A 572 7.34 5.13 0.01
N PHE A 573 7.00 6.05 -0.88
CA PHE A 573 7.96 6.90 -1.58
C PHE A 573 8.04 8.29 -1.00
N GLY A 574 7.08 8.75 -0.19
CA GLY A 574 7.21 9.95 0.62
C GLY A 574 6.84 11.26 -0.04
N GLY A 575 6.67 11.32 -1.37
CA GLY A 575 6.32 12.57 -2.06
C GLY A 575 4.88 13.02 -1.86
N VAL A 576 3.99 12.16 -1.36
CA VAL A 576 2.62 12.51 -0.96
C VAL A 576 2.45 12.57 0.55
N ARG A 577 3.37 11.99 1.33
CA ARG A 577 3.30 12.03 2.80
C ARG A 577 3.34 13.46 3.31
N GLY A 578 2.44 13.77 4.21
CA GLY A 578 2.31 15.09 4.81
C GLY A 578 1.69 16.12 3.88
N THR A 579 1.28 15.80 2.65
CA THR A 579 0.67 16.80 1.76
C THR A 579 -0.84 16.93 2.00
N TRP A 580 -1.41 18.05 1.53
CA TRP A 580 -2.86 18.24 1.51
C TRP A 580 -3.62 17.13 0.76
N THR A 581 -3.03 16.56 -0.30
CA THR A 581 -3.61 15.39 -0.99
C THR A 581 -3.80 14.20 -0.05
N GLN A 582 -2.87 13.98 0.88
CA GLN A 582 -3.02 12.93 1.90
C GLN A 582 -4.23 13.21 2.80
N THR A 583 -4.42 14.47 3.24
CA THR A 583 -5.57 14.90 4.04
C THR A 583 -6.89 14.59 3.33
N ILE A 584 -7.00 14.98 2.06
CA ILE A 584 -8.22 14.80 1.26
C ILE A 584 -8.48 13.31 0.97
N ALA A 585 -7.44 12.53 0.67
CA ALA A 585 -7.57 11.08 0.47
C ALA A 585 -8.07 10.36 1.73
N LEU A 586 -7.60 10.75 2.92
CA LEU A 586 -8.15 10.23 4.19
C LEU A 586 -9.59 10.66 4.42
N GLY A 587 -9.99 11.84 3.96
CA GLY A 587 -11.40 12.24 3.97
C GLY A 587 -12.27 11.35 3.08
N ALA A 588 -11.75 10.88 1.96
CA ALA A 588 -12.45 9.89 1.12
C ALA A 588 -12.55 8.51 1.79
N ALA A 589 -11.60 8.13 2.64
CA ALA A 589 -11.68 6.92 3.46
C ALA A 589 -12.79 7.05 4.52
N TYR A 590 -12.84 8.15 5.28
CA TYR A 590 -13.88 8.40 6.27
C TYR A 590 -15.29 8.41 5.65
N ASP A 591 -15.47 9.05 4.49
CA ASP A 591 -16.73 8.98 3.76
C ASP A 591 -17.10 7.53 3.41
N GLY A 592 -16.15 6.74 2.92
CA GLY A 592 -16.36 5.31 2.64
C GLY A 592 -16.81 4.51 3.85
N PHE A 593 -16.25 4.80 5.03
CA PHE A 593 -16.64 4.18 6.29
C PHE A 593 -18.04 4.58 6.72
N LEU A 594 -18.38 5.87 6.67
CA LEU A 594 -19.71 6.37 7.05
C LEU A 594 -20.83 5.86 6.12
N ARG A 595 -20.53 5.55 4.85
CA ARG A 595 -21.51 4.94 3.93
C ARG A 595 -21.79 3.47 4.27
N ASP A 596 -20.86 2.78 4.91
CA ASP A 596 -21.07 1.43 5.39
C ASP A 596 -21.59 1.46 6.83
N LYS A 597 -22.90 1.33 6.98
CA LYS A 597 -23.60 1.40 8.28
C LYS A 597 -23.13 0.38 9.31
N ARG A 598 -22.38 -0.64 8.90
CA ARG A 598 -21.79 -1.62 9.82
C ARG A 598 -20.54 -1.08 10.51
N VAL A 599 -19.85 -0.12 9.90
CA VAL A 599 -18.70 0.53 10.53
C VAL A 599 -19.22 1.39 11.67
N GLN A 600 -18.76 1.11 12.88
CA GLN A 600 -19.13 1.84 14.09
C GLN A 600 -17.92 2.54 14.73
N MET A 601 -16.73 2.32 14.21
CA MET A 601 -15.49 2.89 14.71
C MET A 601 -14.48 3.04 13.58
N ALA A 602 -13.82 4.20 13.49
CA ALA A 602 -12.72 4.49 12.58
C ALA A 602 -11.54 5.08 13.33
N THR A 603 -10.43 4.34 13.36
CA THR A 603 -9.25 4.63 14.18
C THR A 603 -8.05 4.95 13.28
N LEU A 604 -7.72 6.23 13.16
CA LEU A 604 -6.58 6.69 12.37
C LEU A 604 -5.27 6.16 12.97
N HIS A 605 -4.51 5.41 12.19
CA HIS A 605 -3.18 4.97 12.60
C HIS A 605 -2.16 6.04 12.20
N ASN A 606 -1.45 6.73 13.09
CA ASN A 606 -1.29 6.55 14.55
C ASN A 606 -1.10 7.89 15.26
N ALA A 607 -1.29 7.99 16.57
CA ALA A 607 -1.13 9.25 17.33
C ALA A 607 0.22 9.95 17.06
N VAL A 608 1.31 9.19 17.19
CA VAL A 608 2.68 9.65 17.00
C VAL A 608 3.49 8.65 16.20
N GLY A 609 4.62 9.08 15.64
CA GLY A 609 5.51 8.23 14.85
C GLY A 609 6.25 9.01 13.78
N THR A 610 6.55 8.35 12.67
CA THR A 610 7.08 9.01 11.46
C THR A 610 5.95 9.72 10.72
N ALA A 611 6.26 10.65 9.80
CA ALA A 611 5.24 11.30 8.98
C ALA A 611 4.53 10.38 7.97
N LEU A 612 4.79 9.06 8.01
CA LEU A 612 3.96 8.11 7.29
C LEU A 612 2.54 8.05 7.87
N PHE A 613 2.40 8.08 9.20
CA PHE A 613 1.13 7.78 9.88
C PHE A 613 0.76 8.74 11.02
N ALA A 614 1.72 9.48 11.58
CA ALA A 614 1.49 10.26 12.81
C ALA A 614 0.34 11.26 12.68
N ALA A 615 -0.53 11.38 13.69
CA ALA A 615 -1.61 12.36 13.75
C ALA A 615 -1.10 13.72 14.22
N VAL A 616 -0.09 13.74 15.10
CA VAL A 616 0.60 14.97 15.50
C VAL A 616 2.11 14.88 15.22
N HIS A 617 2.73 16.02 14.94
CA HIS A 617 4.17 16.13 14.73
C HIS A 617 4.92 15.99 16.06
N PRO A 618 5.65 14.90 16.37
CA PRO A 618 6.31 14.78 17.68
C PRO A 618 7.44 15.81 17.92
N ASN A 619 7.97 16.42 16.86
CA ASN A 619 9.03 17.42 16.90
C ASN A 619 9.13 18.17 15.55
N GLU A 620 10.06 19.11 15.46
CA GLU A 620 10.29 19.93 14.26
C GLU A 620 10.81 19.16 13.05
N ASP A 621 11.42 17.99 13.26
CA ASP A 621 12.05 17.18 12.21
C ASP A 621 11.13 16.06 11.68
N SER A 622 9.83 16.13 11.98
CA SER A 622 8.86 15.10 11.58
C SER A 622 8.87 14.85 10.07
N LEU A 623 9.12 15.89 9.27
CA LEU A 623 9.15 15.86 7.80
C LEU A 623 10.58 15.77 7.22
N ALA A 624 11.61 15.49 8.03
CA ALA A 624 13.00 15.46 7.56
C ALA A 624 13.31 14.39 6.49
N GLY A 625 12.42 13.40 6.31
CA GLY A 625 12.51 12.39 5.24
C GLY A 625 12.10 12.89 3.85
N ILE A 626 11.57 14.11 3.75
CA ILE A 626 11.18 14.77 2.50
C ILE A 626 12.43 15.39 1.85
N LEU A 627 12.88 14.78 0.77
CA LEU A 627 14.10 15.14 0.05
C LEU A 627 13.93 16.35 -0.89
N PRO A 628 12.78 16.54 -1.60
CA PRO A 628 12.57 17.73 -2.42
C PRO A 628 12.52 19.05 -1.64
N GLU A 629 12.22 19.00 -0.33
CA GLU A 629 12.15 20.16 0.55
C GLU A 629 13.00 19.95 1.81
N ARG A 630 14.32 19.84 1.60
CA ARG A 630 15.26 19.64 2.69
C ARG A 630 15.19 20.80 3.68
N GLY A 631 15.03 20.46 4.96
CA GLY A 631 14.98 21.43 6.05
C GLY A 631 13.59 21.95 6.36
N LEU A 632 12.53 21.41 5.74
CA LEU A 632 11.14 21.67 6.17
C LEU A 632 10.97 21.32 7.65
N LYS A 633 10.47 22.30 8.42
CA LYS A 633 10.21 22.17 9.85
C LYS A 633 8.71 22.16 10.13
N SER A 634 8.29 21.32 11.07
CA SER A 634 6.92 21.29 11.56
C SER A 634 6.78 21.91 12.95
N ASP A 635 5.60 22.39 13.30
CA ASP A 635 5.32 22.82 14.66
C ASP A 635 5.14 21.58 15.56
N PRO A 636 5.92 21.41 16.64
CA PRO A 636 5.75 20.28 17.55
C PRO A 636 4.33 20.21 18.10
N TRP A 637 3.79 18.99 18.12
CA TRP A 637 2.46 18.57 18.53
C TRP A 637 1.28 19.12 17.73
N SER A 638 1.55 19.93 16.69
CA SER A 638 0.51 20.33 15.75
C SER A 638 0.00 19.14 14.93
N PRO A 639 -1.25 19.18 14.45
CA PRO A 639 -1.79 18.16 13.56
C PRO A 639 -0.96 18.03 12.27
N THR A 640 -0.61 16.80 11.92
CA THR A 640 -0.07 16.49 10.59
C THR A 640 -1.19 16.53 9.53
N ALA A 641 -0.87 16.32 8.25
CA ALA A 641 -1.89 16.05 7.23
C ALA A 641 -2.87 14.92 7.62
N CYS A 642 -2.38 13.86 8.26
CA CYS A 642 -3.23 12.76 8.73
C CYS A 642 -4.13 13.22 9.89
N GLY A 643 -3.54 13.87 10.90
CA GLY A 643 -4.29 14.37 12.05
C GLY A 643 -5.31 15.44 11.69
N LEU A 644 -5.01 16.28 10.70
CA LEU A 644 -5.92 17.30 10.20
C LEU A 644 -7.15 16.68 9.54
N ALA A 645 -7.00 15.59 8.77
CA ALA A 645 -8.14 14.86 8.23
C ALA A 645 -9.05 14.33 9.33
N SER A 646 -8.46 13.72 10.38
CA SER A 646 -9.20 13.28 11.56
C SER A 646 -9.91 14.44 12.26
N LYS A 647 -9.19 15.54 12.50
CA LYS A 647 -9.72 16.74 13.14
C LYS A 647 -10.96 17.26 12.41
N LEU A 648 -10.91 17.40 11.10
CA LEU A 648 -12.00 18.01 10.32
C LEU A 648 -13.30 17.21 10.44
N PHE A 649 -13.22 15.87 10.42
CA PHE A 649 -14.38 15.01 10.66
C PHE A 649 -14.81 14.99 12.12
N ALA A 650 -13.84 14.88 13.03
CA ALA A 650 -14.09 14.79 14.46
C ALA A 650 -14.72 16.08 15.02
N ASP A 651 -14.28 17.25 14.55
CA ASP A 651 -14.90 18.54 14.89
C ASP A 651 -16.39 18.57 14.53
N ALA A 652 -16.79 17.91 13.42
CA ALA A 652 -18.19 17.82 13.00
C ALA A 652 -18.97 16.71 13.71
N GLY A 653 -18.33 15.59 14.06
CA GLY A 653 -19.03 14.34 14.41
C GLY A 653 -18.79 13.79 15.81
N THR A 654 -17.67 14.10 16.47
CA THR A 654 -17.38 13.57 17.82
C THR A 654 -18.46 13.99 18.82
N GLY A 655 -18.95 13.02 19.60
CA GLY A 655 -20.01 13.22 20.59
C GLY A 655 -21.43 13.14 20.02
N ARG A 656 -21.61 12.94 18.71
CA ARG A 656 -22.92 12.77 18.05
C ARG A 656 -23.13 11.31 17.68
N ASP A 657 -24.38 10.86 17.67
CA ASP A 657 -24.74 9.44 17.50
C ASP A 657 -25.55 9.16 16.23
N GLN A 658 -25.80 10.16 15.39
CA GLN A 658 -26.44 10.01 14.08
C GLN A 658 -25.60 10.66 12.99
N ALA A 659 -25.48 9.98 11.85
CA ALA A 659 -24.89 10.48 10.62
C ALA A 659 -25.90 10.39 9.46
N THR A 660 -26.08 11.49 8.74
CA THR A 660 -26.99 11.60 7.58
C THR A 660 -26.19 12.03 6.37
N PRO A 661 -26.16 11.26 5.26
CA PRO A 661 -25.41 11.65 4.08
C PRO A 661 -26.04 12.88 3.41
N ILE A 662 -25.19 13.73 2.85
CA ILE A 662 -25.55 14.77 1.90
C ILE A 662 -25.00 14.32 0.54
N ASP A 663 -25.91 13.95 -0.36
CA ASP A 663 -25.56 13.54 -1.71
C ASP A 663 -25.77 14.72 -2.67
N PHE A 664 -24.88 14.87 -3.64
CA PHE A 664 -24.95 15.93 -4.66
C PHE A 664 -25.27 15.36 -6.05
N GLY A 665 -25.88 14.17 -6.07
CA GLY A 665 -26.36 13.48 -7.27
C GLY A 665 -25.28 12.83 -8.15
N ALA A 666 -25.73 12.00 -9.09
CA ALA A 666 -24.84 11.34 -10.07
C ALA A 666 -24.18 12.33 -11.05
N ALA A 667 -24.78 13.50 -11.27
CA ALA A 667 -24.20 14.56 -12.10
C ALA A 667 -22.89 15.12 -11.51
N ALA A 668 -22.65 14.92 -10.21
CA ALA A 668 -21.43 15.31 -9.52
C ALA A 668 -20.38 14.18 -9.45
N GLY A 669 -20.55 13.05 -10.15
CA GLY A 669 -19.69 11.88 -10.00
C GLY A 669 -18.82 11.54 -11.21
N THR A 670 -17.75 10.78 -10.95
CA THR A 670 -16.88 10.20 -11.98
C THR A 670 -16.86 8.66 -11.94
N GLN A 671 -16.61 8.05 -13.10
CA GLN A 671 -16.28 6.63 -13.19
C GLN A 671 -14.80 6.43 -12.86
N PHE A 672 -14.52 5.61 -11.85
CA PHE A 672 -13.15 5.29 -11.45
C PHE A 672 -12.79 3.88 -11.88
N LYS A 673 -11.63 3.68 -12.52
CA LYS A 673 -11.28 2.38 -13.09
C LYS A 673 -11.20 1.30 -12.00
N GLY A 674 -12.04 0.28 -12.16
CA GLY A 674 -12.17 -0.83 -11.21
C GLY A 674 -13.28 -0.66 -10.19
N ILE A 675 -14.14 0.35 -10.36
CA ILE A 675 -15.41 0.51 -9.65
C ILE A 675 -16.52 0.64 -10.71
N ASP A 676 -17.51 -0.25 -10.66
CA ASP A 676 -18.63 -0.30 -11.63
C ASP A 676 -19.74 0.73 -11.32
N HIS A 677 -19.43 1.72 -10.49
CA HIS A 677 -20.37 2.71 -9.96
C HIS A 677 -19.78 4.11 -10.06
N ASN A 678 -20.68 5.09 -10.23
CA ASN A 678 -20.32 6.50 -10.25
C ASN A 678 -19.98 6.98 -8.84
N ILE A 679 -18.83 7.64 -8.64
CA ILE A 679 -18.39 8.12 -7.34
C ILE A 679 -18.59 9.63 -7.28
N PRO A 680 -19.50 10.15 -6.44
CA PRO A 680 -19.74 11.59 -6.33
C PRO A 680 -18.48 12.32 -5.86
N MET A 681 -18.06 13.37 -6.55
CA MET A 681 -16.87 14.17 -6.25
C MET A 681 -17.14 15.34 -5.30
N VAL A 682 -18.39 15.58 -4.97
CA VAL A 682 -18.79 16.42 -3.84
C VAL A 682 -19.69 15.58 -2.94
N ARG A 683 -19.34 15.48 -1.65
CA ARG A 683 -19.98 14.59 -0.67
C ARG A 683 -20.08 15.29 0.67
N GLY A 684 -21.06 14.94 1.51
CA GLY A 684 -21.12 15.49 2.85
C GLY A 684 -21.88 14.62 3.83
N TRP A 685 -21.85 15.05 5.09
CA TRP A 685 -22.47 14.38 6.23
C TRP A 685 -23.01 15.41 7.21
N ILE A 686 -24.26 15.23 7.64
CA ILE A 686 -24.84 15.91 8.79
C ILE A 686 -24.71 14.98 9.99
N PHE A 687 -24.12 15.48 11.07
CA PHE A 687 -24.06 14.79 12.34
C PHE A 687 -25.01 15.46 13.33
N SER A 688 -25.81 14.64 14.02
CA SER A 688 -26.72 15.11 15.07
C SER A 688 -26.68 14.19 16.29
N ASP A 689 -27.05 14.73 17.43
CA ASP A 689 -27.18 13.98 18.67
C ASP A 689 -28.66 13.71 18.96
N SER A 690 -29.03 12.44 19.04
CA SER A 690 -30.39 11.99 19.33
C SER A 690 -30.92 12.50 20.66
N LYS A 691 -30.03 12.82 21.60
CA LYS A 691 -30.36 13.40 22.91
C LYS A 691 -30.42 14.94 22.91
N GLY A 692 -29.95 15.58 21.84
CA GLY A 692 -29.90 17.03 21.72
C GLY A 692 -28.92 17.73 22.67
N GLU A 693 -27.91 17.03 23.17
CA GLU A 693 -26.87 17.60 24.05
C GLU A 693 -25.79 18.32 23.22
N GLN A 694 -25.56 17.88 21.98
CA GLN A 694 -24.67 18.51 21.01
C GLN A 694 -25.45 19.23 19.90
N SER A 695 -24.94 20.37 19.43
CA SER A 695 -25.50 21.06 18.27
C SER A 695 -25.37 20.21 17.01
N THR A 696 -26.30 20.33 16.05
CA THR A 696 -26.13 19.69 14.74
C THR A 696 -25.01 20.38 13.96
N GLN A 697 -24.13 19.62 13.33
CA GLN A 697 -23.08 20.13 12.45
C GLN A 697 -23.02 19.31 11.17
N ALA A 698 -22.42 19.85 10.11
CA ALA A 698 -22.18 19.09 8.91
C ALA A 698 -20.80 19.32 8.33
N ILE A 699 -20.28 18.34 7.60
CA ILE A 699 -19.07 18.47 6.80
C ILE A 699 -19.39 18.22 5.33
N VAL A 700 -18.91 19.08 4.45
CA VAL A 700 -18.99 18.92 2.99
C VAL A 700 -17.59 18.94 2.41
N ILE A 701 -17.31 18.03 1.49
CA ILE A 701 -15.98 17.81 0.90
C ILE A 701 -16.08 18.00 -0.59
N ASN A 702 -15.25 18.88 -1.14
CA ASN A 702 -15.08 19.03 -2.59
C ASN A 702 -13.78 18.33 -3.01
N PHE A 703 -13.89 17.22 -3.75
CA PHE A 703 -12.76 16.46 -4.29
C PHE A 703 -12.31 16.93 -5.68
N THR A 704 -12.88 18.02 -6.19
CA THR A 704 -12.58 18.51 -7.55
C THR A 704 -11.48 19.59 -7.55
N PRO A 705 -10.74 19.74 -8.66
CA PRO A 705 -9.73 20.79 -8.82
C PRO A 705 -10.30 22.20 -8.97
N GLU A 706 -11.62 22.33 -9.08
CA GLU A 706 -12.28 23.60 -9.34
C GLU A 706 -13.22 23.95 -8.17
N PRO A 707 -13.50 25.25 -7.95
CA PRO A 707 -14.54 25.64 -7.01
C PRO A 707 -15.91 25.12 -7.48
N VAL A 708 -16.73 24.63 -6.56
CA VAL A 708 -18.07 24.12 -6.86
C VAL A 708 -19.12 24.97 -6.17
N THR A 709 -20.10 25.47 -6.92
CA THR A 709 -21.25 26.17 -6.33
C THR A 709 -22.34 25.16 -5.97
N VAL A 710 -22.88 25.24 -4.76
CA VAL A 710 -24.03 24.44 -4.31
C VAL A 710 -25.22 25.32 -3.98
N GLN A 711 -26.43 24.85 -4.27
CA GLN A 711 -27.71 25.46 -3.92
C GLN A 711 -28.02 25.14 -2.44
N SER A 712 -27.41 25.90 -1.53
CA SER A 712 -27.43 25.64 -0.08
C SER A 712 -28.70 26.09 0.63
N GLY A 713 -29.78 26.49 -0.05
CA GLY A 713 -31.02 26.96 0.60
C GLY A 713 -31.60 26.01 1.66
N GLU A 714 -31.59 24.69 1.43
CA GLU A 714 -32.01 23.71 2.45
C GLU A 714 -31.01 23.60 3.62
N LEU A 715 -29.72 23.77 3.34
CA LEU A 715 -28.67 23.77 4.36
C LEU A 715 -28.73 25.07 5.21
N ALA A 716 -29.06 26.21 4.59
CA ALA A 716 -29.20 27.51 5.25
C ALA A 716 -30.34 27.55 6.29
N LYS A 717 -31.30 26.62 6.20
CA LYS A 717 -32.34 26.44 7.23
C LYS A 717 -31.81 25.80 8.51
N LYS A 718 -30.68 25.09 8.43
CA LYS A 718 -30.08 24.33 9.54
C LYS A 718 -28.79 24.95 10.06
N PHE A 719 -28.03 25.58 9.17
CA PHE A 719 -26.69 26.10 9.43
C PHE A 719 -26.62 27.57 9.04
N SER A 720 -25.82 28.32 9.79
CA SER A 720 -25.68 29.77 9.61
C SER A 720 -24.27 30.16 9.16
N GLU A 721 -23.27 29.35 9.50
CA GLU A 721 -21.86 29.59 9.20
C GLU A 721 -21.27 28.41 8.43
N ALA A 722 -20.45 28.71 7.42
CA ALA A 722 -19.60 27.77 6.71
C ALA A 722 -18.13 28.14 6.94
N VAL A 723 -17.35 27.23 7.52
CA VAL A 723 -15.90 27.36 7.69
C VAL A 723 -15.22 26.41 6.71
N GLN A 724 -14.53 26.96 5.72
CA GLN A 724 -13.83 26.17 4.71
C GLN A 724 -12.34 26.08 5.03
N THR A 725 -11.77 24.90 4.90
CA THR A 725 -10.33 24.63 5.00
C THR A 725 -9.84 24.05 3.67
N THR A 726 -8.84 24.68 3.07
CA THR A 726 -8.28 24.29 1.76
C THR A 726 -6.76 24.53 1.72
N SER A 727 -6.07 23.83 0.82
CA SER A 727 -4.67 24.08 0.48
C SER A 727 -4.36 23.54 -0.93
N GLN A 728 -3.16 23.82 -1.43
CA GLN A 728 -2.71 23.25 -2.71
C GLN A 728 -2.41 21.75 -2.54
N PRO A 729 -2.75 20.89 -3.52
CA PRO A 729 -2.59 19.44 -3.40
C PRO A 729 -1.20 18.96 -2.97
N ASP A 730 -0.14 19.63 -3.41
CA ASP A 730 1.25 19.29 -3.12
C ASP A 730 1.83 19.99 -1.88
N ARG A 731 1.06 20.87 -1.24
CA ARG A 731 1.50 21.59 -0.04
C ARG A 731 1.68 20.63 1.12
N TYR A 732 2.86 20.60 1.72
CA TYR A 732 3.07 19.90 2.99
C TYR A 732 2.41 20.66 4.15
N ILE A 733 1.68 19.93 4.99
CA ILE A 733 1.06 20.40 6.22
C ILE A 733 2.07 20.18 7.33
N ALA A 734 2.86 21.21 7.61
CA ALA A 734 3.87 21.20 8.66
C ALA A 734 3.44 22.06 9.87
N THR A 735 2.58 23.04 9.62
CA THR A 735 2.08 24.04 10.56
C THR A 735 0.62 24.37 10.24
N SER A 736 -0.08 25.05 11.15
CA SER A 736 -1.44 25.54 10.88
C SER A 736 -1.51 26.62 9.78
N ALA A 737 -0.37 27.24 9.42
CA ALA A 737 -0.30 28.25 8.37
C ALA A 737 -0.27 27.64 6.95
N ASP A 738 -0.15 26.31 6.83
CA ASP A 738 -0.11 25.61 5.54
C ASP A 738 -1.50 25.35 4.94
N VAL A 739 -2.56 25.75 5.64
CA VAL A 739 -3.94 25.73 5.16
C VAL A 739 -4.56 27.11 5.19
N GLU A 740 -5.41 27.38 4.21
CA GLU A 740 -6.27 28.54 4.19
C GLU A 740 -7.59 28.20 4.88
N VAL A 741 -8.01 29.04 5.83
CA VAL A 741 -9.30 28.94 6.50
C VAL A 741 -10.13 30.18 6.18
N THR A 742 -11.29 29.99 5.58
CA THR A 742 -12.24 31.07 5.29
C THR A 742 -13.57 30.83 5.99
N THR A 743 -14.28 31.90 6.31
CA THR A 743 -15.60 31.83 6.94
C THR A 743 -16.59 32.61 6.09
N ALA A 744 -17.74 31.99 5.83
CA ALA A 744 -18.84 32.56 5.07
C ALA A 744 -20.18 32.29 5.76
N LYS A 745 -21.20 33.09 5.44
CA LYS A 745 -22.58 32.77 5.83
C LYS A 745 -23.14 31.70 4.90
N VAL A 746 -23.95 30.79 5.44
CA VAL A 746 -24.73 29.85 4.63
C VAL A 746 -25.98 30.57 4.15
N ASN A 747 -26.02 30.90 2.85
CA ASN A 747 -27.16 31.54 2.20
C ASN A 747 -27.82 30.56 1.20
N ASP A 748 -28.61 31.05 0.26
CA ASP A 748 -29.22 30.24 -0.80
C ASP A 748 -28.18 29.53 -1.69
N THR A 749 -26.98 30.10 -1.80
CA THR A 749 -25.84 29.48 -2.49
C THR A 749 -24.57 29.52 -1.64
N LEU A 750 -23.72 28.52 -1.82
CA LEU A 750 -22.42 28.39 -1.18
C LEU A 750 -21.39 27.90 -2.20
N THR A 751 -20.26 28.59 -2.30
CA THR A 751 -19.14 28.16 -3.16
C THR A 751 -18.13 27.40 -2.31
N LEU A 752 -17.92 26.12 -2.63
CA LEU A 752 -16.91 25.25 -2.03
C LEU A 752 -15.58 25.44 -2.76
N ALA A 753 -14.50 25.72 -2.04
CA ALA A 753 -13.17 25.83 -2.62
C ALA A 753 -12.70 24.50 -3.26
N PRO A 754 -11.76 24.52 -4.22
CA PRO A 754 -11.12 23.30 -4.72
C PRO A 754 -10.53 22.48 -3.58
N TYR A 755 -10.57 21.15 -3.70
CA TYR A 755 -9.95 20.22 -2.74
C TYR A 755 -10.14 20.66 -1.28
N SER A 756 -11.39 20.84 -0.84
CA SER A 756 -11.68 21.50 0.43
C SER A 756 -12.58 20.69 1.33
N PHE A 757 -12.49 20.98 2.63
CA PHE A 757 -13.46 20.59 3.64
C PHE A 757 -14.22 21.83 4.09
N THR A 758 -15.53 21.73 4.24
CA THR A 758 -16.41 22.81 4.69
C THR A 758 -17.23 22.33 5.88
N LEU A 759 -16.94 22.88 7.05
CA LEU A 759 -17.72 22.67 8.26
C LEU A 759 -18.90 23.65 8.29
N LEU A 760 -20.12 23.13 8.37
CA LEU A 760 -21.34 23.90 8.53
C LEU A 760 -21.79 23.86 9.99
N LYS A 761 -22.06 25.03 10.58
CA LYS A 761 -22.45 25.20 11.99
C LYS A 761 -23.79 25.89 12.16
#